data_AF-F2UL63-F1
#
_entry.id   AF-F2UL63-F1
#
_cell.length_a   1.000
_cell.length_b   1.000
_cell.length_c   1.000
_cell.angle_alpha   90.00
_cell.angle_beta   90.00
_cell.angle_gamma   90.00
#
_symmetry.space_group_name_H-M   'P 1'
#
loop_
_entity.id
_entity.type
_entity.pdbx_description
1 polymer ?
#
loop_
_entity_poly.entity_id
_entity_poly.type
_entity_poly.pdbx_seq_one_letter_code
_entity_poly.pdbx_strand_id
1 'polypeptide(L)'
;MPRHRRNNKGKKKKGGGKASSQQQQQQQQQQQRRDQEQQKAGQKNNADAVKNAVAPLLVQLADEAAAARHLACNSLAHITADPAAHAPLLEMGIVEPLRAALNDSENLPVQAEAAGCFRNLATSSDDSILGHVFDDATQHTLSTVFAKRVSEIEQTVAEADDEHKLHFFDVLEQLCKIFSLLCETNPMMVEAITAAPDMLANMVACMRPSLLPLPLCINAASSLLVISEDNAAFSEWLVGNTQAQQHLVSLVAATATEPFTAELRLSAAGVLANARATDNEETLGAVVACAGTVLDEDTRAALTALVPVLPQARQAEQNNFVADESVQLAAVKSNIRAQRLALEILTNMLCLSSPDEEWTVIDEDADDDDAAMAMMEEEEQQQHGSMDAEAAARMEMLFAHMDQHAIFSKVLARCQPLDATTHSCFTKLGDWGQLQLNQFHMLLQAAVNMINNITSAGERGVRCFGDLGALWLACFSLFQHSNKDIVQSATTAAWSVLRTALTSDEIRQGMQIPREHLEIVFLVASDSSSPEEARTACVGVLACVSQLPANKQDLVDLGKAIAHAAATDPSPWVRMEAINGVFDAFAEADVNQEYIASGLAETVPKLLANTRVERGMPPDLKARVSETRLNLKRFIEYKNAQ
;
A
#
# COMPACT_ATOMS: atom_id res chain seq x y z
N MET A 1 -29.32 -71.39 -35.80
CA MET A 1 -30.14 -72.27 -34.94
C MET A 1 -29.55 -72.30 -33.52
N PRO A 2 -30.37 -72.46 -32.47
CA PRO A 2 -30.37 -71.52 -31.33
C PRO A 2 -29.97 -72.16 -29.99
N ARG A 3 -29.70 -71.33 -28.96
CA ARG A 3 -30.18 -71.58 -27.57
C ARG A 3 -30.01 -70.38 -26.63
N HIS A 4 -31.12 -70.07 -25.97
CA HIS A 4 -31.33 -69.11 -24.89
C HIS A 4 -30.27 -69.10 -23.78
N ARG A 5 -30.05 -67.93 -23.16
CA ARG A 5 -29.80 -67.87 -21.71
C ARG A 5 -30.38 -66.63 -21.05
N ARG A 6 -30.96 -66.90 -19.88
CA ARG A 6 -31.84 -66.12 -19.01
C ARG A 6 -31.16 -64.93 -18.32
N ASN A 7 -31.99 -63.92 -18.05
CA ASN A 7 -31.87 -62.92 -17.00
C ASN A 7 -31.39 -63.51 -15.66
N ASN A 8 -30.42 -62.85 -15.02
CA ASN A 8 -30.24 -62.95 -13.57
C ASN A 8 -29.96 -61.57 -12.96
N LYS A 9 -30.87 -61.13 -12.08
CA LYS A 9 -30.80 -59.87 -11.33
C LYS A 9 -29.74 -59.98 -10.23
N GLY A 10 -28.66 -59.22 -10.35
CA GLY A 10 -27.67 -59.04 -9.28
C GLY A 10 -28.05 -57.89 -8.35
N LYS A 11 -28.39 -58.19 -7.09
CA LYS A 11 -28.47 -57.23 -5.99
C LYS A 11 -27.09 -56.60 -5.73
N LYS A 12 -26.90 -55.31 -6.04
CA LYS A 12 -25.73 -54.54 -5.55
C LYS A 12 -26.01 -54.06 -4.11
N LYS A 13 -25.23 -54.58 -3.15
CA LYS A 13 -25.13 -54.07 -1.77
C LYS A 13 -24.63 -52.61 -1.80
N LYS A 14 -25.44 -51.67 -1.30
CA LYS A 14 -25.00 -50.33 -0.87
C LYS A 14 -24.65 -50.41 0.62
N GLY A 15 -23.37 -50.29 0.95
CA GLY A 15 -22.89 -50.27 2.34
C GLY A 15 -21.37 -50.29 2.37
N GLY A 16 -20.74 -49.13 2.23
CA GLY A 16 -19.27 -49.01 2.27
C GLY A 16 -18.68 -47.59 2.21
N GLY A 17 -19.47 -46.53 2.07
CA GLY A 17 -18.96 -45.17 1.82
C GLY A 17 -18.56 -44.34 3.04
N LYS A 18 -18.98 -44.72 4.27
CA LYS A 18 -18.68 -43.91 5.49
C LYS A 18 -17.33 -44.26 6.14
N ALA A 19 -16.82 -45.48 5.95
CA ALA A 19 -15.55 -45.89 6.55
C ALA A 19 -14.33 -45.32 5.81
N SER A 20 -14.40 -45.11 4.48
CA SER A 20 -13.26 -44.61 3.71
C SER A 20 -13.00 -43.12 3.92
N SER A 21 -14.05 -42.31 4.12
CA SER A 21 -13.92 -40.86 4.37
C SER A 21 -13.23 -40.58 5.71
N GLN A 22 -13.58 -41.31 6.77
CA GLN A 22 -12.96 -41.16 8.08
C GLN A 22 -11.48 -41.60 8.08
N GLN A 23 -11.16 -42.65 7.32
CA GLN A 23 -9.78 -43.14 7.17
C GLN A 23 -8.90 -42.17 6.36
N GLN A 24 -9.48 -41.51 5.35
CA GLN A 24 -8.79 -40.51 4.53
C GLN A 24 -8.51 -39.21 5.32
N GLN A 25 -9.44 -38.79 6.19
CA GLN A 25 -9.26 -37.63 7.05
C GLN A 25 -8.20 -37.88 8.14
N GLN A 26 -8.12 -39.09 8.69
CA GLN A 26 -7.06 -39.48 9.62
C GLN A 26 -5.67 -39.51 8.96
N GLN A 27 -5.58 -39.96 7.70
CA GLN A 27 -4.30 -39.95 6.96
C GLN A 27 -3.82 -38.52 6.67
N GLN A 28 -4.72 -37.59 6.31
CA GLN A 28 -4.35 -36.18 6.13
C GLN A 28 -3.85 -35.53 7.43
N GLN A 29 -4.52 -35.78 8.56
CA GLN A 29 -4.06 -35.25 9.86
C GLN A 29 -2.70 -35.83 10.29
N GLN A 30 -2.43 -37.11 10.00
CA GLN A 30 -1.12 -37.71 10.28
C GLN A 30 -0.01 -37.16 9.38
N GLN A 31 -0.32 -36.84 8.11
CA GLN A 31 0.65 -36.23 7.21
C GLN A 31 1.01 -34.81 7.66
N GLN A 32 0.00 -33.98 7.99
CA GLN A 32 0.22 -32.62 8.51
C GLN A 32 1.07 -32.61 9.79
N ARG A 33 0.87 -33.57 10.70
CA ARG A 33 1.70 -33.69 11.91
C ARG A 33 3.16 -34.03 11.59
N ARG A 34 3.40 -34.94 10.64
CA ARG A 34 4.77 -35.28 10.21
C ARG A 34 5.45 -34.11 9.52
N ASP A 35 4.74 -33.37 8.68
CA ASP A 35 5.28 -32.20 8.00
C ASP A 35 5.62 -31.09 9.01
N GLN A 36 4.77 -30.87 10.03
CA GLN A 36 5.07 -29.95 11.14
C GLN A 36 6.27 -30.40 11.99
N GLU A 37 6.39 -31.70 12.30
CA GLU A 37 7.52 -32.25 13.05
C GLU A 37 8.83 -32.13 12.26
N GLN A 38 8.80 -32.36 10.94
CA GLN A 38 9.95 -32.18 10.06
C GLN A 38 10.36 -30.71 9.93
N GLN A 39 9.39 -29.80 9.81
CA GLN A 39 9.66 -28.36 9.83
C GLN A 39 10.29 -27.91 11.15
N LYS A 40 9.76 -28.37 12.29
CA LYS A 40 10.34 -28.07 13.62
C LYS A 40 11.75 -28.63 13.79
N ALA A 41 12.00 -29.85 13.31
CA ALA A 41 13.33 -30.44 13.35
C ALA A 41 14.33 -29.67 12.46
N GLY A 42 13.90 -29.24 11.27
CA GLY A 42 14.69 -28.39 10.37
C GLY A 42 15.02 -27.03 10.99
N GLN A 43 14.03 -26.37 11.60
CA GLN A 43 14.21 -25.09 12.30
C GLN A 43 15.18 -25.23 13.48
N LYS A 44 15.06 -26.30 14.28
CA LYS A 44 15.97 -26.54 15.41
C LYS A 44 17.41 -26.75 14.96
N ASN A 45 17.63 -27.55 13.91
CA ASN A 45 18.97 -27.77 13.37
C ASN A 45 19.59 -26.46 12.83
N ASN A 46 18.77 -25.59 12.23
CA ASN A 46 19.24 -24.28 11.78
C ASN A 46 19.62 -23.37 12.96
N ALA A 47 18.80 -23.33 14.01
CA ALA A 47 19.07 -22.55 15.22
C ALA A 47 20.38 -22.98 15.90
N ASP A 48 20.63 -24.29 16.02
CA ASP A 48 21.88 -24.81 16.59
C ASP A 48 23.10 -24.46 15.71
N ALA A 49 22.95 -24.47 14.38
CA ALA A 49 24.00 -24.07 13.45
C ALA A 49 24.37 -22.58 13.60
N VAL A 50 23.35 -21.70 13.67
CA VAL A 50 23.56 -20.26 13.94
C VAL A 50 24.28 -20.07 15.27
N LYS A 51 23.84 -20.76 16.33
CA LYS A 51 24.47 -20.64 17.66
C LYS A 51 25.94 -21.04 17.66
N ASN A 52 26.27 -22.14 16.98
CA ASN A 52 27.64 -22.60 16.87
C ASN A 52 28.53 -21.65 16.06
N ALA A 53 27.98 -21.00 15.02
CA ALA A 53 28.70 -20.02 14.21
C ALA A 53 28.93 -18.69 14.96
N VAL A 54 27.95 -18.26 15.77
CA VAL A 54 27.96 -16.95 16.44
C VAL A 54 28.80 -16.95 17.71
N ALA A 55 28.85 -18.06 18.45
CA ALA A 55 29.57 -18.14 19.73
C ALA A 55 31.03 -17.63 19.66
N PRO A 56 31.88 -18.04 18.70
CA PRO A 56 33.23 -17.50 18.59
C PRO A 56 33.26 -16.02 18.18
N LEU A 57 32.28 -15.55 17.40
CA LEU A 57 32.19 -14.15 16.97
C LEU A 57 31.87 -13.22 18.14
N LEU A 58 31.02 -13.65 19.08
CA LEU A 58 30.74 -12.88 20.30
C LEU A 58 31.99 -12.67 21.17
N VAL A 59 32.86 -13.69 21.25
CA VAL A 59 34.13 -13.58 21.96
C VAL A 59 35.07 -12.61 21.23
N GLN A 60 35.15 -12.69 19.90
CA GLN A 60 35.97 -11.78 19.09
C GLN A 60 35.46 -10.34 19.12
N LEU A 61 34.15 -10.13 19.25
CA LEU A 61 33.55 -8.82 19.36
C LEU A 61 33.93 -8.10 20.67
N ALA A 62 34.25 -8.86 21.72
CA ALA A 62 34.75 -8.34 22.99
C ALA A 62 36.29 -8.21 23.04
N ASP A 63 37.00 -8.50 21.95
CA ASP A 63 38.47 -8.41 21.90
C ASP A 63 38.93 -6.94 21.96
N GLU A 64 40.10 -6.69 22.54
CA GLU A 64 40.70 -5.35 22.60
C GLU A 64 41.16 -4.86 21.21
N ALA A 65 41.49 -5.77 20.30
CA ALA A 65 41.93 -5.45 18.95
C ALA A 65 40.75 -5.07 18.04
N ALA A 66 40.74 -3.82 17.57
CA ALA A 66 39.69 -3.31 16.69
C ALA A 66 39.50 -4.12 15.40
N ALA A 67 40.59 -4.66 14.82
CA ALA A 67 40.51 -5.50 13.63
C ALA A 67 39.73 -6.81 13.87
N ALA A 68 39.86 -7.40 15.08
CA ALA A 68 39.10 -8.59 15.46
C ALA A 68 37.62 -8.26 15.63
N ARG A 69 37.31 -7.14 16.29
CA ARG A 69 35.92 -6.64 16.43
C ARG A 69 35.28 -6.36 15.09
N HIS A 70 36.00 -5.70 14.17
CA HIS A 70 35.49 -5.38 12.84
C HIS A 70 35.13 -6.65 12.05
N LEU A 71 36.02 -7.64 12.03
CA LEU A 71 35.77 -8.92 11.37
C LEU A 71 34.57 -9.66 11.99
N ALA A 72 34.44 -9.62 13.32
CA ALA A 72 33.33 -10.21 14.03
C ALA A 72 31.99 -9.53 13.67
N CYS A 73 31.94 -8.19 13.72
CA CYS A 73 30.75 -7.42 13.33
C CYS A 73 30.36 -7.65 11.87
N ASN A 74 31.31 -7.60 10.93
CA ASN A 74 31.03 -7.85 9.52
C ASN A 74 30.45 -9.27 9.30
N SER A 75 31.02 -10.28 9.98
CA SER A 75 30.48 -11.65 9.94
C SER A 75 29.06 -11.73 10.53
N LEU A 76 28.81 -11.02 11.63
CA LEU A 76 27.48 -10.94 12.26
C LEU A 76 26.47 -10.20 11.38
N ALA A 77 26.89 -9.18 10.63
CA ALA A 77 26.03 -8.47 9.68
C ALA A 77 25.53 -9.42 8.58
N HIS A 78 26.38 -10.34 8.11
CA HIS A 78 25.96 -11.38 7.17
C HIS A 78 24.99 -12.40 7.78
N ILE A 79 25.18 -12.79 9.04
CA ILE A 79 24.29 -13.74 9.73
C ILE A 79 22.93 -13.10 10.02
N THR A 80 22.92 -11.86 10.50
CA THR A 80 21.69 -11.11 10.82
C THR A 80 20.84 -10.78 9.59
N ALA A 81 21.42 -10.83 8.39
CA ALA A 81 20.66 -10.66 7.14
C ALA A 81 19.64 -11.79 6.89
N ASP A 82 19.77 -12.95 7.55
CA ASP A 82 18.76 -14.01 7.56
C ASP A 82 17.77 -13.80 8.72
N PRO A 83 16.47 -13.51 8.46
CA PRO A 83 15.46 -13.38 9.51
C PRO A 83 15.34 -14.62 10.41
N ALA A 84 15.66 -15.81 9.90
CA ALA A 84 15.63 -17.04 10.69
C ALA A 84 16.72 -17.07 11.79
N ALA A 85 17.75 -16.23 11.68
CA ALA A 85 18.82 -16.12 12.68
C ALA A 85 18.46 -15.18 13.85
N HIS A 86 17.46 -14.31 13.71
CA HIS A 86 17.17 -13.25 14.68
C HIS A 86 16.87 -13.79 16.10
N ALA A 87 15.96 -14.74 16.22
CA ALA A 87 15.61 -15.33 17.52
C ALA A 87 16.79 -16.11 18.16
N PRO A 88 17.51 -17.01 17.46
CA PRO A 88 18.70 -17.65 18.01
C PRO A 88 19.79 -16.67 18.47
N LEU A 89 20.00 -15.57 17.75
CA LEU A 89 20.96 -14.52 18.12
C LEU A 89 20.57 -13.81 19.41
N LEU A 90 19.28 -13.51 19.59
CA LEU A 90 18.77 -12.91 20.81
C LEU A 90 18.95 -13.83 22.03
N GLU A 91 18.69 -15.13 21.89
CA GLU A 91 18.92 -16.12 22.95
C GLU A 91 20.39 -16.18 23.40
N MET A 92 21.33 -15.78 22.53
CA MET A 92 22.75 -15.70 22.84
C MET A 92 23.20 -14.37 23.45
N GLY A 93 22.29 -13.40 23.61
CA GLY A 93 22.60 -12.10 24.19
C GLY A 93 23.41 -11.20 23.26
N ILE A 94 23.16 -11.24 21.94
CA ILE A 94 23.87 -10.44 20.92
C ILE A 94 23.77 -8.91 21.12
N VAL A 95 22.71 -8.43 21.79
CA VAL A 95 22.37 -7.00 21.87
C VAL A 95 23.43 -6.20 22.63
N GLU A 96 23.87 -6.66 23.81
CA GLU A 96 24.85 -5.93 24.63
C GLU A 96 26.23 -5.81 23.96
N PRO A 97 26.81 -6.88 23.37
CA PRO A 97 28.03 -6.78 22.58
C PRO A 97 27.92 -5.82 21.39
N LEU A 98 26.79 -5.83 20.66
CA LEU A 98 26.56 -4.90 19.55
C LEU A 98 26.42 -3.46 20.04
N ARG A 99 25.76 -3.23 21.18
CA ARG A 99 25.63 -1.90 21.79
C ARG A 99 26.99 -1.36 22.24
N ALA A 100 27.86 -2.21 22.79
CA ALA A 100 29.23 -1.85 23.13
C ALA A 100 30.05 -1.49 21.88
N ALA A 101 29.92 -2.29 20.81
CA ALA A 101 30.57 -2.03 19.52
C ALA A 101 30.09 -0.73 18.86
N LEU A 102 28.78 -0.44 18.95
CA LEU A 102 28.21 0.81 18.45
C LEU A 102 28.72 2.03 19.22
N ASN A 103 29.04 1.89 20.51
CA ASN A 103 29.64 2.95 21.32
C ASN A 103 31.15 3.11 21.14
N ASP A 104 31.81 2.30 20.31
CA ASP A 104 33.26 2.33 20.07
C ASP A 104 33.67 3.56 19.23
N SER A 105 33.71 4.73 19.87
CA SER A 105 33.85 6.00 19.15
C SER A 105 35.18 6.19 18.43
N GLU A 106 36.19 5.38 18.78
CA GLU A 106 37.52 5.38 18.17
C GLU A 106 37.58 4.54 16.89
N ASN A 107 36.60 3.66 16.64
CA ASN A 107 36.61 2.76 15.48
C ASN A 107 35.31 2.81 14.66
N LEU A 108 35.28 3.74 13.69
CA LEU A 108 34.14 3.90 12.77
C LEU A 108 33.76 2.62 12.00
N PRO A 109 34.71 1.82 11.46
CA PRO A 109 34.35 0.55 10.79
C PRO A 109 33.56 -0.39 11.70
N VAL A 110 33.99 -0.58 12.96
CA VAL A 110 33.25 -1.39 13.95
C VAL A 110 31.87 -0.82 14.21
N GLN A 111 31.75 0.50 14.38
CA GLN A 111 30.44 1.15 14.57
C GLN A 111 29.50 0.96 13.38
N ALA A 112 30.02 1.11 12.16
CA ALA A 112 29.23 0.97 10.93
C ALA A 112 28.67 -0.43 10.79
N GLU A 113 29.49 -1.45 11.04
CA GLU A 113 29.08 -2.85 10.98
C GLU A 113 28.13 -3.22 12.13
N ALA A 114 28.34 -2.69 13.34
CA ALA A 114 27.43 -2.86 14.46
C ALA A 114 26.04 -2.24 14.17
N ALA A 115 26.01 -1.03 13.61
CA ALA A 115 24.78 -0.39 13.15
C ALA A 115 24.13 -1.21 12.01
N GLY A 116 24.92 -1.77 11.09
CA GLY A 116 24.43 -2.69 10.05
C GLY A 116 23.74 -3.93 10.63
N CYS A 117 24.29 -4.50 11.71
CA CYS A 117 23.67 -5.61 12.44
C CYS A 117 22.32 -5.19 13.05
N PHE A 118 22.26 -4.05 13.73
CA PHE A 118 21.00 -3.53 14.28
C PHE A 118 19.96 -3.25 13.18
N ARG A 119 20.35 -2.67 12.05
CA ARG A 119 19.46 -2.47 10.91
C ARG A 119 18.85 -3.78 10.44
N ASN A 120 19.66 -4.83 10.31
CA ASN A 120 19.14 -6.14 9.90
C ASN A 120 18.21 -6.76 10.95
N LEU A 121 18.47 -6.55 12.24
CA LEU A 121 17.56 -6.97 13.32
C LEU A 121 16.25 -6.17 13.32
N ALA A 122 16.29 -4.90 12.91
CA ALA A 122 15.11 -4.03 12.78
C ALA A 122 14.14 -4.48 11.68
N THR A 123 14.57 -5.34 10.74
CA THR A 123 13.66 -5.88 9.71
C THR A 123 12.84 -7.08 10.19
N SER A 124 12.93 -7.45 11.47
CA SER A 124 12.11 -8.52 12.04
C SER A 124 10.63 -8.12 12.03
N SER A 125 9.76 -9.02 11.58
CA SER A 125 8.30 -8.85 11.66
C SER A 125 7.71 -9.30 13.01
N ASP A 126 8.56 -9.71 13.96
CA ASP A 126 8.15 -10.16 15.29
C ASP A 126 8.39 -9.04 16.32
N ASP A 127 7.29 -8.47 16.82
CA ASP A 127 7.30 -7.38 17.81
C ASP A 127 8.03 -7.75 19.10
N SER A 128 8.04 -9.04 19.47
CA SER A 128 8.77 -9.49 20.67
C SER A 128 10.28 -9.42 20.48
N ILE A 129 10.76 -9.72 19.27
CA ILE A 129 12.15 -9.57 18.88
C ILE A 129 12.52 -8.08 18.87
N LEU A 130 11.70 -7.23 18.23
CA LEU A 130 11.95 -5.80 18.16
C LEU A 130 11.98 -5.16 19.55
N GLY A 131 11.03 -5.49 20.42
CA GLY A 131 10.99 -4.99 21.80
C GLY A 131 12.18 -5.44 22.66
N HIS A 132 12.78 -6.59 22.36
CA HIS A 132 14.01 -7.05 23.02
C HIS A 132 15.28 -6.44 22.44
N VAL A 133 15.37 -6.25 21.12
CA VAL A 133 16.55 -5.64 20.47
C VAL A 133 16.61 -4.14 20.77
N PHE A 134 15.47 -3.46 20.70
CA PHE A 134 15.36 -2.01 20.80
C PHE A 134 14.72 -1.58 22.11
N ASP A 135 15.28 -2.07 23.22
CA ASP A 135 14.99 -1.57 24.56
C ASP A 135 15.43 -0.10 24.73
N ASP A 136 15.00 0.54 25.82
CA ASP A 136 15.32 1.95 26.12
C ASP A 136 16.82 2.24 26.07
N ALA A 137 17.66 1.29 26.50
CA ALA A 137 19.11 1.43 26.50
C ALA A 137 19.70 1.45 25.07
N THR A 138 19.17 0.60 24.18
CA THR A 138 19.57 0.57 22.78
C THR A 138 19.07 1.81 22.04
N GLN A 139 17.82 2.22 22.26
CA GLN A 139 17.27 3.46 21.68
C GLN A 139 18.08 4.70 22.12
N HIS A 140 18.43 4.78 23.41
CA HIS A 140 19.27 5.85 23.92
C HIS A 140 20.68 5.83 23.30
N THR A 141 21.26 4.64 23.13
CA THR A 141 22.57 4.49 22.48
C THR A 141 22.54 4.96 21.03
N LEU A 142 21.56 4.49 20.24
CA LEU A 142 21.38 4.89 18.84
C LEU A 142 21.23 6.41 18.73
N SER A 143 20.38 7.00 19.56
CA SER A 143 20.13 8.44 19.59
C SER A 143 21.39 9.25 19.95
N THR A 144 22.13 8.79 20.96
CA THR A 144 23.36 9.45 21.42
C THR A 144 24.47 9.40 20.37
N VAL A 145 24.68 8.23 19.75
CA VAL A 145 25.67 8.06 18.68
C VAL A 145 25.28 8.89 17.46
N PHE A 146 24.00 8.90 17.07
CA PHE A 146 23.52 9.72 15.97
C PHE A 146 23.77 11.21 16.21
N ALA A 147 23.33 11.74 17.36
CA ALA A 147 23.51 13.15 17.69
C ALA A 147 24.99 13.55 17.72
N LYS A 148 25.85 12.72 18.33
CA LYS A 148 27.30 12.92 18.33
C LYS A 148 27.86 13.00 16.91
N ARG A 149 27.55 12.03 16.05
CA ARG A 149 28.06 12.00 14.67
C ARG A 149 27.52 13.17 13.86
N VAL A 150 26.26 13.57 14.02
CA VAL A 150 25.73 14.76 13.35
C VAL A 150 26.49 16.02 13.74
N SER A 151 26.84 16.20 15.02
CA SER A 151 27.65 17.36 15.46
C SER A 151 29.07 17.39 14.88
N GLU A 152 29.61 16.25 14.45
CA GLU A 152 30.97 16.12 13.93
C GLU A 152 31.03 16.30 12.39
N ILE A 153 29.87 16.37 11.71
CA ILE A 153 29.78 16.37 10.24
C ILE A 153 30.71 17.41 9.60
N GLU A 154 30.64 18.67 10.03
CA GLU A 154 31.37 19.75 9.36
C GLU A 154 32.88 19.60 9.52
N GLN A 155 33.32 19.19 10.71
CA GLN A 155 34.72 18.90 10.98
C GLN A 155 35.20 17.71 10.14
N THR A 156 34.45 16.61 10.13
CA THR A 156 34.81 15.41 9.36
C THR A 156 34.91 15.72 7.87
N VAL A 157 33.99 16.49 7.31
CA VAL A 157 34.03 16.87 5.89
C VAL A 157 35.28 17.71 5.57
N ALA A 158 35.63 18.64 6.45
CA ALA A 158 36.75 19.56 6.25
C ALA A 158 38.13 18.91 6.45
N GLU A 159 38.27 18.04 7.45
CA GLU A 159 39.59 17.62 7.98
C GLU A 159 39.94 16.16 7.72
N ALA A 160 38.95 15.27 7.56
CA ALA A 160 39.20 13.84 7.47
C ALA A 160 39.59 13.36 6.05
N ASP A 161 40.31 12.23 6.00
CA ASP A 161 40.59 11.52 4.75
C ASP A 161 39.36 10.77 4.21
N ASP A 162 39.47 10.26 2.98
CA ASP A 162 38.35 9.64 2.27
C ASP A 162 37.88 8.33 2.93
N GLU A 163 38.79 7.55 3.52
CA GLU A 163 38.47 6.29 4.21
C GLU A 163 37.69 6.57 5.50
N HIS A 164 38.13 7.55 6.28
CA HIS A 164 37.43 7.99 7.48
C HIS A 164 36.04 8.55 7.14
N LYS A 165 35.94 9.37 6.10
CA LYS A 165 34.66 9.92 5.60
C LYS A 165 33.69 8.81 5.21
N LEU A 166 34.17 7.82 4.47
CA LEU A 166 33.35 6.68 4.03
C LEU A 166 32.69 6.00 5.24
N HIS A 167 33.49 5.55 6.21
CA HIS A 167 32.96 4.88 7.39
C HIS A 167 32.11 5.79 8.28
N PHE A 168 32.46 7.07 8.38
CA PHE A 168 31.67 8.05 9.14
C PHE A 168 30.26 8.20 8.56
N PHE A 169 30.16 8.35 7.24
CA PHE A 169 28.86 8.46 6.57
C PHE A 169 28.10 7.13 6.56
N ASP A 170 28.79 5.99 6.49
CA ASP A 170 28.15 4.67 6.63
C ASP A 170 27.44 4.54 7.99
N VAL A 171 28.07 4.97 9.09
CA VAL A 171 27.44 4.96 10.43
C VAL A 171 26.13 5.77 10.42
N LEU A 172 26.18 7.03 9.95
CA LEU A 172 25.00 7.88 9.89
C LEU A 172 23.90 7.28 8.99
N GLU A 173 24.29 6.71 7.85
CA GLU A 173 23.36 6.09 6.92
C GLU A 173 22.65 4.89 7.55
N GLN A 174 23.37 4.02 8.25
CA GLN A 174 22.77 2.89 8.96
C GLN A 174 21.81 3.36 10.06
N LEU A 175 22.16 4.40 10.81
CA LEU A 175 21.31 4.95 11.88
C LEU A 175 19.99 5.51 11.32
N CYS A 176 20.03 6.29 10.24
CA CYS A 176 18.80 6.75 9.57
C CYS A 176 17.92 5.58 9.12
N LYS A 177 18.52 4.53 8.53
CA LYS A 177 17.76 3.33 8.13
C LYS A 177 17.13 2.61 9.32
N ILE A 178 17.84 2.49 10.44
CA ILE A 178 17.27 1.91 11.67
C ILE A 178 16.07 2.72 12.12
N PHE A 179 16.18 4.06 12.20
CA PHE A 179 15.06 4.90 12.63
C PHE A 179 13.86 4.79 11.68
N SER A 180 14.07 4.77 10.36
CA SER A 180 12.99 4.56 9.39
C SER A 180 12.25 3.24 9.66
N LEU A 181 13.00 2.13 9.73
CA LEU A 181 12.44 0.79 9.94
C LEU A 181 11.68 0.70 11.27
N LEU A 182 12.24 1.27 12.34
CA LEU A 182 11.61 1.25 13.65
C LEU A 182 10.33 2.10 13.70
N CYS A 183 10.32 3.26 13.05
CA CYS A 183 9.14 4.10 12.98
C CYS A 183 8.04 3.49 12.10
N GLU A 184 8.40 2.76 11.04
CA GLU A 184 7.42 2.05 10.19
C GLU A 184 6.68 0.95 10.95
N THR A 185 7.32 0.30 11.94
CA THR A 185 6.74 -0.85 12.65
C THR A 185 6.30 -0.56 14.07
N ASN A 186 6.74 0.55 14.68
CA ASN A 186 6.49 0.83 16.09
C ASN A 186 6.05 2.29 16.32
N PRO A 187 4.76 2.55 16.59
CA PRO A 187 4.27 3.91 16.83
C PRO A 187 4.89 4.55 18.07
N MET A 188 5.29 3.78 19.09
CA MET A 188 5.99 4.33 20.26
C MET A 188 7.35 4.94 19.88
N MET A 189 8.01 4.41 18.83
CA MET A 189 9.26 4.99 18.32
C MET A 189 9.03 6.32 17.62
N VAL A 190 7.90 6.46 16.89
CA VAL A 190 7.49 7.73 16.29
C VAL A 190 7.29 8.77 17.39
N GLU A 191 6.55 8.43 18.45
CA GLU A 191 6.34 9.32 19.60
C GLU A 191 7.66 9.70 20.30
N ALA A 192 8.54 8.72 20.57
CA ALA A 192 9.80 8.95 21.25
C ALA A 192 10.74 9.87 20.46
N ILE A 193 10.86 9.68 19.14
CA ILE A 193 11.67 10.55 18.28
C ILE A 193 11.06 11.94 18.17
N THR A 194 9.72 12.03 18.04
CA THR A 194 9.02 13.32 17.94
C THR A 194 9.14 14.14 19.23
N ALA A 195 9.14 13.47 20.38
CA ALA A 195 9.36 14.08 21.69
C ALA A 195 10.80 14.59 21.92
N ALA A 196 11.73 14.32 20.99
CA ALA A 196 13.11 14.78 21.03
C ALA A 196 13.41 15.75 19.87
N PRO A 197 13.15 17.07 20.02
CA PRO A 197 13.33 18.07 18.95
C PRO A 197 14.73 18.09 18.32
N ASP A 198 15.77 17.82 19.12
CA ASP A 198 17.15 17.74 18.64
C ASP A 198 17.34 16.57 17.66
N MET A 199 16.62 15.46 17.86
CA MET A 199 16.66 14.32 16.94
C MET A 199 16.10 14.71 15.56
N LEU A 200 14.95 15.39 15.54
CA LEU A 200 14.34 15.89 14.31
C LEU A 200 15.27 16.90 13.61
N ALA A 201 15.85 17.84 14.36
CA ALA A 201 16.81 18.80 13.83
C ALA A 201 18.07 18.12 13.27
N ASN A 202 18.57 17.07 13.94
CA ASN A 202 19.71 16.30 13.48
C ASN A 202 19.41 15.54 12.17
N MET A 203 18.21 14.98 12.01
CA MET A 203 17.79 14.37 10.75
C MET A 203 17.72 15.39 9.62
N VAL A 204 17.19 16.59 9.86
CA VAL A 204 17.19 17.68 8.87
C VAL A 204 18.62 18.10 8.51
N ALA A 205 19.54 18.15 9.48
CA ALA A 205 20.95 18.47 9.24
C ALA A 205 21.67 17.45 8.34
N CYS A 206 21.18 16.20 8.29
CA CYS A 206 21.65 15.15 7.38
C CYS A 206 21.13 15.30 5.94
N MET A 207 20.20 16.23 5.67
CA MET A 207 19.63 16.46 4.33
C MET A 207 20.37 17.57 3.56
N ARG A 208 21.71 17.58 3.60
CA ARG A 208 22.56 18.59 2.94
C ARG A 208 23.35 17.98 1.78
N PRO A 209 22.78 17.84 0.57
CA PRO A 209 23.43 17.15 -0.55
C PRO A 209 24.69 17.87 -1.07
N SER A 210 24.88 19.15 -0.72
CA SER A 210 26.12 19.89 -1.01
C SER A 210 27.30 19.51 -0.11
N LEU A 211 27.02 18.83 1.01
CA LEU A 211 28.00 18.50 2.05
C LEU A 211 28.12 16.98 2.26
N LEU A 212 27.03 16.26 2.08
CA LEU A 212 26.90 14.85 2.48
C LEU A 212 26.63 13.95 1.26
N PRO A 213 27.04 12.67 1.35
CA PRO A 213 26.68 11.69 0.33
C PRO A 213 25.15 11.61 0.16
N LEU A 214 24.72 11.58 -1.09
CA LEU A 214 23.31 11.59 -1.43
C LEU A 214 22.51 10.41 -0.83
N PRO A 215 23.02 9.16 -0.74
CA PRO A 215 22.34 8.09 -0.05
C PRO A 215 22.00 8.40 1.42
N LEU A 216 22.91 9.05 2.16
CA LEU A 216 22.66 9.50 3.52
C LEU A 216 21.53 10.53 3.56
N CYS A 217 21.56 11.53 2.67
CA CYS A 217 20.50 12.55 2.61
C CYS A 217 19.13 11.94 2.32
N ILE A 218 19.04 11.00 1.37
CA ILE A 218 17.80 10.31 1.03
C ILE A 218 17.29 9.52 2.23
N ASN A 219 18.15 8.74 2.90
CA ASN A 219 17.72 7.97 4.07
C ASN A 219 17.23 8.86 5.20
N ALA A 220 17.90 9.98 5.48
CA ALA A 220 17.43 10.94 6.49
C ALA A 220 16.07 11.56 6.12
N ALA A 221 15.88 11.90 4.85
CA ALA A 221 14.61 12.44 4.35
C ALA A 221 13.48 11.41 4.43
N SER A 222 13.76 10.15 4.08
CA SER A 222 12.79 9.06 4.18
C SER A 222 12.42 8.74 5.63
N SER A 223 13.38 8.79 6.57
CA SER A 223 13.07 8.67 8.00
C SER A 223 12.08 9.74 8.46
N LEU A 224 12.33 11.00 8.07
CA LEU A 224 11.43 12.10 8.40
C LEU A 224 10.06 11.97 7.73
N LEU A 225 10.01 11.44 6.50
CA LEU A 225 8.75 11.19 5.81
C LEU A 225 7.87 10.23 6.62
N VAL A 226 8.43 9.10 7.06
CA VAL A 226 7.74 8.12 7.93
C VAL A 226 7.32 8.77 9.24
N ILE A 227 8.23 9.51 9.91
CA ILE A 227 7.92 10.15 11.20
C ILE A 227 6.81 11.19 11.08
N SER A 228 6.72 11.88 9.94
CA SER A 228 5.75 12.94 9.70
C SER A 228 4.33 12.44 9.39
N GLU A 229 4.18 11.18 8.98
CA GLU A 229 2.88 10.61 8.59
C GLU A 229 1.94 10.53 9.79
N ASP A 230 0.74 11.12 9.64
CA ASP A 230 -0.30 11.22 10.68
C ASP A 230 0.19 11.67 12.06
N ASN A 231 1.19 12.55 12.08
CA ASN A 231 1.85 13.00 13.31
C ASN A 231 1.69 14.51 13.55
N ALA A 232 0.67 14.85 14.35
CA ALA A 232 0.37 16.24 14.72
C ALA A 232 1.53 16.92 15.48
N ALA A 233 2.20 16.21 16.38
CA ALA A 233 3.31 16.76 17.16
C ALA A 233 4.53 17.08 16.28
N PHE A 234 4.81 16.26 15.27
CA PHE A 234 5.82 16.57 14.26
C PHE A 234 5.42 17.82 13.45
N SER A 235 4.15 17.91 13.06
CA SER A 235 3.62 19.06 12.32
C SER A 235 3.80 20.36 13.10
N GLU A 236 3.45 20.36 14.39
CA GLU A 236 3.67 21.49 15.31
C GLU A 236 5.15 21.85 15.43
N TRP A 237 6.04 20.86 15.57
CA TRP A 237 7.48 21.08 15.62
C TRP A 237 8.00 21.75 14.33
N LEU A 238 7.58 21.26 13.15
CA LEU A 238 8.08 21.78 11.88
C LEU A 238 7.59 23.22 11.64
N VAL A 239 6.33 23.51 11.95
CA VAL A 239 5.75 24.86 11.87
C VAL A 239 6.46 25.81 12.85
N GLY A 240 6.81 25.33 14.04
CA GLY A 240 7.59 26.07 15.03
C GLY A 240 9.07 26.27 14.65
N ASN A 241 9.61 25.52 13.69
CA ASN A 241 11.02 25.53 13.31
C ASN A 241 11.23 26.09 11.89
N THR A 242 11.26 27.42 11.79
CA THR A 242 11.41 28.13 10.52
C THR A 242 12.68 27.73 9.75
N GLN A 243 13.79 27.42 10.42
CA GLN A 243 15.03 27.01 9.76
C GLN A 243 14.87 25.66 9.08
N ALA A 244 14.28 24.67 9.77
CA ALA A 244 14.01 23.36 9.19
C ALA A 244 13.03 23.46 8.01
N GLN A 245 11.95 24.22 8.18
CA GLN A 245 10.97 24.45 7.11
C GLN A 245 11.60 25.09 5.87
N GLN A 246 12.38 26.17 6.04
CA GLN A 246 13.07 26.84 4.93
C GLN A 246 14.05 25.91 4.23
N HIS A 247 14.77 25.07 4.99
CA HIS A 247 15.69 24.09 4.41
C HIS A 247 14.94 23.08 3.54
N LEU A 248 13.83 22.50 4.03
CA LEU A 248 13.01 21.57 3.25
C LEU A 248 12.43 22.23 1.99
N VAL A 249 11.88 23.45 2.10
CA VAL A 249 11.38 24.21 0.94
C VAL A 249 12.49 24.45 -0.08
N SER A 250 13.71 24.78 0.37
CA SER A 250 14.85 24.98 -0.51
C SER A 250 15.27 23.71 -1.25
N LEU A 251 15.15 22.54 -0.60
CA LEU A 251 15.38 21.24 -1.25
C LEU A 251 14.32 21.00 -2.32
N VAL A 252 13.04 21.16 -2.00
CA VAL A 252 11.94 20.99 -2.97
C VAL A 252 12.11 21.91 -4.19
N ALA A 253 12.51 23.16 -3.98
CA ALA A 253 12.72 24.15 -5.03
C ALA A 253 14.01 23.95 -5.85
N ALA A 254 14.95 23.09 -5.41
CA ALA A 254 16.20 22.86 -6.13
C ALA A 254 15.96 22.24 -7.52
N THR A 255 16.78 22.59 -8.52
CA THR A 255 16.67 22.00 -9.85
C THR A 255 17.20 20.56 -9.86
N ALA A 256 16.39 19.58 -10.25
CA ALA A 256 16.85 18.20 -10.42
C ALA A 256 17.60 18.04 -11.75
N THR A 257 18.93 17.98 -11.70
CA THR A 257 19.76 17.54 -12.84
C THR A 257 20.12 16.06 -12.77
N GLU A 258 19.90 15.40 -11.63
CA GLU A 258 20.26 13.99 -11.39
C GLU A 258 19.09 13.22 -10.75
N PRO A 259 18.81 11.97 -11.15
CA PRO A 259 17.63 11.22 -10.69
C PRO A 259 17.62 10.96 -9.17
N PHE A 260 18.78 10.74 -8.56
CA PHE A 260 18.88 10.57 -7.10
C PHE A 260 18.58 11.87 -6.32
N THR A 261 18.62 13.03 -6.97
CA THR A 261 18.14 14.27 -6.33
C THR A 261 16.62 14.33 -6.30
N ALA A 262 15.92 13.67 -7.24
CA ALA A 262 14.47 13.64 -7.26
C ALA A 262 13.90 12.93 -6.03
N GLU A 263 14.47 11.80 -5.62
CA GLU A 263 14.04 11.09 -4.40
C GLU A 263 14.18 11.97 -3.16
N LEU A 264 15.33 12.62 -2.96
CA LEU A 264 15.53 13.54 -1.82
C LEU A 264 14.52 14.70 -1.83
N ARG A 265 14.30 15.31 -3.00
CA ARG A 265 13.36 16.42 -3.17
C ARG A 265 11.93 15.98 -2.87
N LEU A 266 11.53 14.81 -3.35
CA LEU A 266 10.20 14.27 -3.11
C LEU A 266 10.00 13.84 -1.66
N SER A 267 10.98 13.23 -1.01
CA SER A 267 10.89 12.93 0.42
C SER A 267 10.73 14.23 1.23
N ALA A 268 11.48 15.28 0.92
CA ALA A 268 11.29 16.59 1.54
C ALA A 268 9.90 17.19 1.24
N ALA A 269 9.40 17.03 0.02
CA ALA A 269 8.06 17.47 -0.37
C ALA A 269 6.96 16.72 0.39
N GLY A 270 7.13 15.41 0.58
CA GLY A 270 6.22 14.57 1.37
C GLY A 270 6.23 14.96 2.84
N VAL A 271 7.40 15.24 3.43
CA VAL A 271 7.49 15.76 4.82
C VAL A 271 6.71 17.07 4.96
N LEU A 272 6.84 17.99 4.01
CA LEU A 272 6.08 19.25 4.01
C LEU A 272 4.57 19.04 3.82
N ALA A 273 4.17 18.09 2.98
CA ALA A 273 2.78 17.74 2.75
C ALA A 273 2.14 17.12 4.00
N ASN A 274 2.80 16.14 4.61
CA ASN A 274 2.34 15.46 5.83
C ASN A 274 2.20 16.44 7.00
N ALA A 275 3.18 17.33 7.18
CA ALA A 275 3.17 18.34 8.24
C ALA A 275 2.14 19.46 8.02
N ARG A 276 1.35 19.41 6.94
CA ARG A 276 0.44 20.48 6.49
C ARG A 276 1.14 21.84 6.31
N ALA A 277 2.48 21.83 6.13
CA ALA A 277 3.23 23.04 5.80
C ALA A 277 2.89 23.58 4.39
N THR A 278 2.10 22.83 3.62
CA THR A 278 1.48 23.22 2.35
C THR A 278 0.25 24.11 2.50
N ASP A 279 -0.14 24.53 3.70
CA ASP A 279 -1.21 25.52 3.87
C ASP A 279 -0.83 26.89 3.25
N ASN A 280 0.47 27.13 3.02
CA ASN A 280 0.96 28.20 2.16
C ASN A 280 0.90 27.77 0.68
N GLU A 281 0.19 28.56 -0.15
CA GLU A 281 0.07 28.40 -1.60
C GLU A 281 1.42 28.24 -2.32
N GLU A 282 2.46 28.98 -1.91
CA GLU A 282 3.80 28.87 -2.50
C GLU A 282 4.43 27.49 -2.25
N THR A 283 4.32 26.98 -1.02
CA THR A 283 4.81 25.65 -0.65
C THR A 283 4.02 24.56 -1.37
N LEU A 284 2.69 24.69 -1.41
CA LEU A 284 1.80 23.80 -2.16
C LEU A 284 2.20 23.72 -3.63
N GLY A 285 2.33 24.87 -4.29
CA GLY A 285 2.77 24.97 -5.67
C GLY A 285 4.14 24.34 -5.90
N ALA A 286 5.10 24.55 -4.99
CA ALA A 286 6.43 23.95 -5.08
C ALA A 286 6.40 22.41 -4.97
N VAL A 287 5.60 21.85 -4.05
CA VAL A 287 5.41 20.40 -3.89
C VAL A 287 4.79 19.79 -5.15
N VAL A 288 3.72 20.39 -5.67
CA VAL A 288 3.06 19.90 -6.89
C VAL A 288 3.97 20.03 -8.11
N ALA A 289 4.73 21.13 -8.22
CA ALA A 289 5.72 21.31 -9.27
C ALA A 289 6.80 20.23 -9.21
N CYS A 290 7.33 19.94 -8.02
CA CYS A 290 8.34 18.90 -7.81
C CYS A 290 7.82 17.53 -8.27
N ALA A 291 6.64 17.13 -7.84
CA ALA A 291 5.99 15.89 -8.28
C ALA A 291 5.78 15.87 -9.80
N GLY A 292 5.31 16.99 -10.37
CA GLY A 292 5.11 17.15 -11.80
C GLY A 292 6.38 16.92 -12.63
N THR A 293 7.53 17.43 -12.19
CA THR A 293 8.81 17.26 -12.91
C THR A 293 9.27 15.81 -12.98
N VAL A 294 9.04 15.03 -11.91
CA VAL A 294 9.45 13.61 -11.88
C VAL A 294 8.53 12.75 -12.74
N LEU A 295 7.25 13.13 -12.83
CA LEU A 295 6.27 12.44 -13.66
C LEU A 295 6.46 12.66 -15.17
N ASP A 296 7.30 13.62 -15.60
CA ASP A 296 7.61 13.86 -17.02
C ASP A 296 8.36 12.70 -17.67
N GLU A 297 9.14 11.92 -16.90
CA GLU A 297 9.97 10.85 -17.46
C GLU A 297 9.15 9.64 -17.93
N ASP A 298 9.40 9.16 -19.16
CA ASP A 298 8.74 7.96 -19.68
C ASP A 298 9.45 6.67 -19.24
N THR A 299 9.08 6.23 -18.03
CA THR A 299 9.54 4.97 -17.43
C THR A 299 9.34 3.76 -18.32
N ARG A 300 8.28 3.70 -19.14
CA ARG A 300 8.03 2.55 -20.02
C ARG A 300 9.01 2.53 -21.18
N ALA A 301 9.26 3.68 -21.79
CA ALA A 301 10.29 3.81 -22.81
C ALA A 301 11.67 3.44 -22.24
N ALA A 302 11.98 3.87 -21.01
CA ALA A 302 13.22 3.50 -20.32
C ALA A 302 13.33 1.99 -20.07
N LEU A 303 12.28 1.33 -19.55
CA LEU A 303 12.25 -0.12 -19.35
C LEU A 303 12.36 -0.90 -20.68
N THR A 304 11.72 -0.40 -21.74
CA THR A 304 11.82 -0.98 -23.09
C THR A 304 13.24 -0.88 -23.63
N ALA A 305 13.91 0.26 -23.41
CA ALA A 305 15.30 0.47 -23.82
C ALA A 305 16.29 -0.44 -23.06
N LEU A 306 15.95 -0.89 -21.85
CA LEU A 306 16.78 -1.84 -21.08
C LEU A 306 16.71 -3.28 -21.59
N VAL A 307 15.67 -3.67 -22.33
CA VAL A 307 15.44 -5.07 -22.78
C VAL A 307 16.69 -5.73 -23.37
N PRO A 308 17.48 -5.09 -24.26
CA PRO A 308 18.68 -5.70 -24.85
C PRO A 308 19.81 -6.00 -23.85
N VAL A 309 19.84 -5.31 -22.70
CA VAL A 309 20.93 -5.37 -21.72
C VAL A 309 20.54 -6.04 -20.40
N LEU A 310 19.27 -6.45 -20.25
CA LEU A 310 18.78 -7.11 -19.02
C LEU A 310 19.57 -8.36 -18.60
N PRO A 311 19.97 -9.27 -19.51
CA PRO A 311 20.76 -10.45 -19.12
C PRO A 311 22.10 -10.08 -18.48
N GLN A 312 22.77 -9.05 -18.99
CA GLN A 312 24.04 -8.54 -18.47
C GLN A 312 23.83 -7.83 -17.14
N ALA A 313 22.81 -6.97 -17.04
CA ALA A 313 22.46 -6.29 -15.79
C ALA A 313 22.20 -7.28 -14.65
N ARG A 314 21.46 -8.37 -14.94
CA ARG A 314 21.24 -9.46 -13.97
C ARG A 314 22.54 -10.10 -13.53
N GLN A 315 23.43 -10.44 -14.46
CA GLN A 315 24.72 -11.06 -14.12
C GLN A 315 25.59 -10.13 -13.28
N ALA A 316 25.58 -8.83 -13.58
CA ALA A 316 26.30 -7.83 -12.81
C ALA A 316 25.77 -7.74 -11.37
N GLU A 317 24.45 -7.61 -11.18
CA GLU A 317 23.82 -7.58 -9.84
C GLU A 317 24.10 -8.87 -9.05
N GLN A 318 23.97 -10.05 -9.66
CA GLN A 318 24.19 -11.33 -8.98
C GLN A 318 25.63 -11.54 -8.51
N ASN A 319 26.58 -10.97 -9.24
CA ASN A 319 28.00 -11.07 -8.91
C ASN A 319 28.51 -9.85 -8.13
N ASN A 320 27.63 -8.90 -7.76
CA ASN A 320 27.97 -7.66 -7.09
C ASN A 320 29.05 -6.83 -7.82
N PHE A 321 29.01 -6.84 -9.17
CA PHE A 321 29.90 -6.05 -10.01
C PHE A 321 29.20 -4.77 -10.46
N VAL A 322 29.93 -3.65 -10.42
CA VAL A 322 29.49 -2.39 -11.02
C VAL A 322 29.76 -2.47 -12.53
N ALA A 323 28.71 -2.68 -13.32
CA ALA A 323 28.73 -2.65 -14.77
C ALA A 323 27.79 -1.55 -15.30
N ASP A 324 28.07 -0.96 -16.45
CA ASP A 324 27.26 0.13 -17.03
C ASP A 324 25.77 -0.25 -17.12
N GLU A 325 25.46 -1.51 -17.45
CA GLU A 325 24.10 -2.03 -17.54
C GLU A 325 23.39 -2.07 -16.17
N SER A 326 24.12 -2.38 -15.09
CA SER A 326 23.59 -2.36 -13.72
C SER A 326 23.29 -0.93 -13.26
N VAL A 327 24.12 0.04 -13.67
CA VAL A 327 23.92 1.46 -13.39
C VAL A 327 22.68 1.99 -14.12
N GLN A 328 22.50 1.62 -15.39
CA GLN A 328 21.29 1.98 -16.15
C GLN A 328 20.01 1.41 -15.52
N LEU A 329 20.03 0.14 -15.10
CA LEU A 329 18.89 -0.46 -14.40
C LEU A 329 18.63 0.25 -13.05
N ALA A 330 19.67 0.55 -12.28
CA ALA A 330 19.54 1.27 -11.02
C ALA A 330 18.93 2.66 -11.20
N ALA A 331 19.31 3.38 -12.26
CA ALA A 331 18.71 4.68 -12.59
C ALA A 331 17.21 4.55 -12.89
N VAL A 332 16.80 3.58 -13.72
CA VAL A 332 15.38 3.35 -14.02
C VAL A 332 14.59 2.94 -12.76
N LYS A 333 15.18 2.12 -11.89
CA LYS A 333 14.57 1.76 -10.58
C LYS A 333 14.36 2.99 -9.69
N SER A 334 15.35 3.86 -9.61
CA SER A 334 15.25 5.11 -8.85
C SER A 334 14.13 6.00 -9.39
N ASN A 335 14.04 6.13 -10.72
CA ASN A 335 12.97 6.91 -11.35
C ASN A 335 11.57 6.33 -11.09
N ILE A 336 11.43 5.00 -11.13
CA ILE A 336 10.18 4.32 -10.75
C ILE A 336 9.77 4.66 -9.32
N ARG A 337 10.73 4.59 -8.37
CA ARG A 337 10.47 4.90 -6.96
C ARG A 337 10.10 6.36 -6.77
N ALA A 338 10.82 7.28 -7.41
CA ALA A 338 10.53 8.70 -7.37
C ALA A 338 9.13 9.00 -7.94
N GLN A 339 8.76 8.43 -9.09
CA GLN A 339 7.42 8.61 -9.64
C GLN A 339 6.33 8.03 -8.74
N ARG A 340 6.58 6.85 -8.13
CA ARG A 340 5.65 6.25 -7.18
C ARG A 340 5.43 7.15 -5.98
N LEU A 341 6.52 7.63 -5.35
CA LEU A 341 6.47 8.53 -4.22
C LEU A 341 5.75 9.86 -4.56
N ALA A 342 5.99 10.41 -5.75
CA ALA A 342 5.29 11.60 -6.23
C ALA A 342 3.77 11.39 -6.29
N LEU A 343 3.32 10.23 -6.79
CA LEU A 343 1.90 9.88 -6.85
C LEU A 343 1.31 9.63 -5.45
N GLU A 344 2.04 8.96 -4.57
CA GLU A 344 1.65 8.72 -3.17
C GLU A 344 1.46 10.05 -2.42
N ILE A 345 2.41 10.98 -2.52
CA ILE A 345 2.30 12.31 -1.91
C ILE A 345 1.05 13.04 -2.42
N LEU A 346 0.86 13.11 -3.74
CA LEU A 346 -0.30 13.79 -4.32
C LEU A 346 -1.62 13.09 -3.93
N THR A 347 -1.62 11.77 -3.83
CA THR A 347 -2.78 10.97 -3.40
C THR A 347 -3.15 11.29 -1.95
N ASN A 348 -2.16 11.40 -1.06
CA ASN A 348 -2.39 11.75 0.34
C ASN A 348 -2.89 13.20 0.49
N MET A 349 -2.41 14.13 -0.34
CA MET A 349 -2.91 15.51 -0.34
C MET A 349 -4.37 15.64 -0.78
N LEU A 350 -4.90 14.64 -1.50
CA LEU A 350 -6.32 14.57 -1.88
C LEU A 350 -7.20 14.02 -0.77
N CYS A 351 -6.61 13.32 0.21
CA CYS A 351 -7.29 12.88 1.42
C CYS A 351 -7.37 14.05 2.40
N LEU A 352 -8.25 15.03 2.13
CA LEU A 352 -8.66 15.95 3.18
C LEU A 352 -9.50 15.13 4.16
N SER A 353 -8.91 14.78 5.29
CA SER A 353 -9.61 14.11 6.38
C SER A 353 -10.87 14.93 6.69
N SER A 354 -12.04 14.40 6.34
CA SER A 354 -13.17 14.58 7.25
C SER A 354 -12.66 14.08 8.59
N PRO A 355 -12.76 14.84 9.70
CA PRO A 355 -12.67 14.23 11.01
C PRO A 355 -13.57 13.01 10.96
N ASP A 356 -13.07 11.86 11.42
CA ASP A 356 -13.84 10.62 11.46
C ASP A 356 -15.27 10.96 11.92
N GLU A 357 -16.24 10.80 11.03
CA GLU A 357 -17.65 10.79 11.44
C GLU A 357 -17.75 9.53 12.31
N GLU A 358 -17.48 9.72 13.60
CA GLU A 358 -17.66 8.72 14.63
C GLU A 358 -19.16 8.46 14.64
N TRP A 359 -19.61 7.48 13.85
CA TRP A 359 -21.00 7.08 13.74
C TRP A 359 -21.50 6.73 15.14
N THR A 360 -22.13 7.69 15.82
CA THR A 360 -22.78 7.45 17.08
C THR A 360 -23.91 6.48 16.80
N VAL A 361 -23.73 5.24 17.25
CA VAL A 361 -24.80 4.24 17.23
C VAL A 361 -25.88 4.80 18.12
N ILE A 362 -26.94 5.35 17.51
CA ILE A 362 -28.14 5.74 18.24
C ILE A 362 -28.74 4.43 18.76
N ASP A 363 -28.52 4.17 20.05
CA ASP A 363 -29.25 3.14 20.78
C ASP A 363 -30.73 3.56 20.78
N GLU A 364 -31.59 2.74 20.15
CA GLU A 364 -33.02 3.00 19.96
C GLU A 364 -33.86 2.98 21.27
N ASP A 365 -33.24 3.17 22.45
CA ASP A 365 -33.90 2.99 23.75
C ASP A 365 -33.90 4.24 24.67
N ALA A 366 -33.60 5.44 24.15
CA ALA A 366 -33.70 6.69 24.92
C ALA A 366 -34.89 7.55 24.45
N ASP A 367 -36.07 7.32 25.03
CA ASP A 367 -37.17 8.28 25.03
C ASP A 367 -36.79 9.50 25.91
N ASP A 368 -37.10 10.70 25.41
CA ASP A 368 -37.03 12.04 26.04
C ASP A 368 -35.64 12.75 26.09
N ASP A 369 -35.32 13.56 25.06
CA ASP A 369 -34.94 14.99 25.21
C ASP A 369 -34.66 15.67 23.84
N ASP A 370 -35.73 15.93 23.07
CA ASP A 370 -35.69 16.62 21.74
C ASP A 370 -35.01 18.01 21.77
N ALA A 371 -34.98 18.67 22.93
CA ALA A 371 -34.41 20.01 23.08
C ALA A 371 -32.87 20.03 23.24
N ALA A 372 -32.27 18.91 23.68
CA ALA A 372 -30.82 18.79 23.79
C ALA A 372 -30.18 18.43 22.44
N MET A 373 -30.86 17.60 21.65
CA MET A 373 -30.47 17.23 20.27
C MET A 373 -30.44 18.46 19.35
N ALA A 374 -31.46 19.32 19.40
CA ALA A 374 -31.53 20.49 18.53
C ALA A 374 -30.43 21.54 18.77
N MET A 375 -29.91 21.68 20.00
CA MET A 375 -28.82 22.61 20.28
C MET A 375 -27.44 22.03 19.91
N MET A 376 -27.23 20.71 20.02
CA MET A 376 -26.02 20.06 19.49
C MET A 376 -25.99 20.13 17.95
N GLU A 377 -27.11 19.88 17.29
CA GLU A 377 -27.21 19.98 15.83
C GLU A 377 -26.91 21.40 15.31
N GLU A 378 -27.33 22.47 15.99
CA GLU A 378 -27.03 23.85 15.57
C GLU A 378 -25.55 24.26 15.79
N GLU A 379 -24.89 23.77 16.84
CA GLU A 379 -23.45 24.02 17.08
C GLU A 379 -22.55 23.15 16.17
N GLU A 380 -22.92 21.88 15.93
CA GLU A 380 -22.25 21.00 14.97
C GLU A 380 -22.41 21.50 13.52
N GLN A 381 -23.61 21.95 13.11
CA GLN A 381 -23.83 22.50 11.77
C GLN A 381 -23.02 23.79 11.52
N GLN A 382 -22.79 24.61 12.55
CA GLN A 382 -21.98 25.84 12.41
C GLN A 382 -20.48 25.56 12.39
N GLN A 383 -19.98 24.56 13.14
CA GLN A 383 -18.57 24.15 13.07
C GLN A 383 -18.25 23.38 11.78
N HIS A 384 -19.09 22.40 11.39
CA HIS A 384 -18.91 21.65 10.14
C HIS A 384 -19.00 22.54 8.90
N GLY A 385 -19.97 23.46 8.83
CA GLY A 385 -20.11 24.35 7.69
C GLY A 385 -18.90 25.28 7.44
N SER A 386 -18.10 25.55 8.47
CA SER A 386 -16.87 26.36 8.34
C SER A 386 -15.66 25.53 7.91
N MET A 387 -15.53 24.29 8.40
CA MET A 387 -14.45 23.37 8.05
C MET A 387 -14.57 22.89 6.59
N ASP A 388 -15.79 22.67 6.11
CA ASP A 388 -16.05 22.24 4.73
C ASP A 388 -15.65 23.30 3.69
N ALA A 389 -15.79 24.59 4.02
CA ALA A 389 -15.44 25.68 3.12
C ALA A 389 -13.93 25.84 2.94
N GLU A 390 -13.15 25.69 4.03
CA GLU A 390 -11.69 25.75 3.98
C GLU A 390 -11.10 24.52 3.26
N ALA A 391 -11.63 23.33 3.55
CA ALA A 391 -11.28 22.11 2.84
C ALA A 391 -11.55 22.23 1.33
N ALA A 392 -12.73 22.73 0.95
CA ALA A 392 -13.07 22.96 -0.45
C ALA A 392 -12.14 23.98 -1.12
N ALA A 393 -11.81 25.09 -0.46
CA ALA A 393 -10.89 26.09 -0.99
C ALA A 393 -9.47 25.53 -1.18
N ARG A 394 -8.99 24.70 -0.24
CA ARG A 394 -7.70 24.02 -0.36
C ARG A 394 -7.67 23.03 -1.51
N MET A 395 -8.73 22.24 -1.67
CA MET A 395 -8.90 21.36 -2.84
C MET A 395 -8.94 22.16 -4.14
N GLU A 396 -9.53 23.36 -4.12
CA GLU A 396 -9.54 24.29 -5.25
C GLU A 396 -8.14 24.67 -5.71
N MET A 397 -7.30 25.11 -4.76
CA MET A 397 -5.90 25.48 -4.99
C MET A 397 -5.06 24.28 -5.44
N LEU A 398 -5.22 23.11 -4.81
CA LEU A 398 -4.50 21.90 -5.18
C LEU A 398 -4.77 21.52 -6.65
N PHE A 399 -6.03 21.46 -7.07
CA PHE A 399 -6.38 21.16 -8.45
C PHE A 399 -5.88 22.22 -9.44
N ALA A 400 -5.85 23.51 -9.06
CA ALA A 400 -5.29 24.56 -9.91
C ALA A 400 -3.79 24.34 -10.17
N HIS A 401 -3.01 24.01 -9.14
CA HIS A 401 -1.59 23.66 -9.31
C HIS A 401 -1.40 22.35 -10.08
N MET A 402 -2.25 21.35 -9.86
CA MET A 402 -2.19 20.09 -10.60
C MET A 402 -2.43 20.31 -12.10
N ASP A 403 -3.37 21.18 -12.46
CA ASP A 403 -3.62 21.57 -13.86
C ASP A 403 -2.43 22.34 -14.44
N GLN A 404 -1.91 23.33 -13.70
CA GLN A 404 -0.73 24.11 -14.09
C GLN A 404 0.48 23.23 -14.44
N HIS A 405 0.67 22.13 -13.71
CA HIS A 405 1.77 21.18 -13.92
C HIS A 405 1.40 19.94 -14.75
N ALA A 406 0.23 19.96 -15.38
CA ALA A 406 -0.31 18.91 -16.25
C ALA A 406 -0.39 17.53 -15.58
N ILE A 407 -0.57 17.49 -14.26
CA ILE A 407 -0.55 16.27 -13.45
C ILE A 407 -1.60 15.26 -13.92
N PHE A 408 -2.82 15.69 -14.22
CA PHE A 408 -3.91 14.81 -14.69
C PHE A 408 -3.50 14.00 -15.94
N SER A 409 -2.92 14.66 -16.93
CA SER A 409 -2.45 14.01 -18.16
C SER A 409 -1.28 13.06 -17.89
N LYS A 410 -0.38 13.42 -16.97
CA LYS A 410 0.75 12.60 -16.57
C LYS A 410 0.30 11.35 -15.83
N VAL A 411 -0.66 11.45 -14.92
CA VAL A 411 -1.28 10.31 -14.22
C VAL A 411 -1.87 9.31 -15.22
N LEU A 412 -2.67 9.79 -16.17
CA LEU A 412 -3.23 8.95 -17.24
C LEU A 412 -2.13 8.23 -18.04
N ALA A 413 -1.04 8.91 -18.37
CA ALA A 413 0.08 8.32 -19.08
C ALA A 413 0.78 7.21 -18.26
N ARG A 414 0.75 7.29 -16.92
CA ARG A 414 1.32 6.27 -16.02
C ARG A 414 0.42 5.07 -15.80
N CYS A 415 -0.86 5.13 -16.14
CA CYS A 415 -1.75 3.97 -16.08
C CYS A 415 -1.63 3.00 -17.26
N GLN A 416 -0.69 3.22 -18.18
CA GLN A 416 -0.51 2.35 -19.34
C GLN A 416 0.40 1.15 -19.01
N PRO A 417 0.00 -0.09 -19.34
CA PRO A 417 0.86 -1.26 -19.14
C PRO A 417 2.09 -1.22 -20.05
N LEU A 418 3.08 -2.07 -19.74
CA LEU A 418 4.18 -2.37 -20.66
C LEU A 418 3.64 -3.11 -21.89
N ASP A 419 4.30 -2.93 -23.02
CA ASP A 419 3.98 -3.73 -24.20
C ASP A 419 4.29 -5.22 -23.95
N ALA A 420 3.57 -6.10 -24.65
CA ALA A 420 3.67 -7.55 -24.45
C ALA A 420 5.09 -8.10 -24.68
N THR A 421 5.90 -7.45 -25.54
CA THR A 421 7.27 -7.89 -25.83
C THR A 421 8.17 -7.58 -24.64
N THR A 422 8.14 -6.34 -24.15
CA THR A 422 8.91 -5.90 -22.98
C THR A 422 8.53 -6.73 -21.75
N HIS A 423 7.23 -6.87 -21.47
CA HIS A 423 6.76 -7.70 -20.36
C HIS A 423 7.27 -9.14 -20.47
N SER A 424 7.16 -9.77 -21.65
CA SER A 424 7.64 -11.15 -21.88
C SER A 424 9.14 -11.30 -21.64
N CYS A 425 9.95 -10.30 -21.99
CA CYS A 425 11.39 -10.32 -21.74
C CYS A 425 11.73 -10.35 -20.25
N PHE A 426 11.06 -9.55 -19.41
CA PHE A 426 11.24 -9.60 -17.97
C PHE A 426 10.77 -10.94 -17.39
N THR A 427 9.59 -11.44 -17.79
CA THR A 427 9.09 -12.74 -17.29
C THR A 427 10.05 -13.89 -17.58
N LYS A 428 10.73 -13.89 -18.73
CA LYS A 428 11.72 -14.92 -19.11
C LYS A 428 12.95 -14.96 -18.21
N LEU A 429 13.20 -13.91 -17.41
CA LEU A 429 14.32 -13.87 -16.47
C LEU A 429 13.98 -14.53 -15.11
N GLY A 430 12.77 -15.08 -14.95
CA GLY A 430 12.32 -15.74 -13.73
C GLY A 430 12.13 -14.76 -12.58
N ASP A 431 12.37 -15.20 -11.34
CA ASP A 431 12.09 -14.44 -10.12
C ASP A 431 12.76 -13.06 -10.10
N TRP A 432 13.99 -12.96 -10.63
CA TRP A 432 14.71 -11.69 -10.71
C TRP A 432 13.98 -10.68 -11.62
N GLY A 433 13.48 -11.14 -12.77
CA GLY A 433 12.72 -10.28 -13.70
C GLY A 433 11.35 -9.92 -13.15
N GLN A 434 10.70 -10.87 -12.45
CA GLN A 434 9.44 -10.63 -11.75
C GLN A 434 9.59 -9.56 -10.66
N LEU A 435 10.70 -9.55 -9.93
CA LEU A 435 10.99 -8.50 -8.94
C LEU A 435 11.02 -7.11 -9.59
N GLN A 436 11.58 -6.98 -10.79
CA GLN A 436 11.62 -5.70 -11.51
C GLN A 436 10.22 -5.29 -12.01
N LEU A 437 9.46 -6.24 -12.54
CA LEU A 437 8.07 -6.00 -12.93
C LEU A 437 7.21 -5.56 -11.75
N ASN A 438 7.42 -6.16 -10.57
CA ASN A 438 6.69 -5.77 -9.37
C ASN A 438 6.93 -4.30 -8.98
N GLN A 439 8.15 -3.77 -9.20
CA GLN A 439 8.42 -2.34 -8.97
C GLN A 439 7.63 -1.45 -9.92
N PHE A 440 7.57 -1.81 -11.21
CA PHE A 440 6.74 -1.10 -12.17
C PHE A 440 5.24 -1.24 -11.85
N HIS A 441 4.81 -2.40 -11.38
CA HIS A 441 3.43 -2.64 -10.96
C HIS A 441 3.01 -1.75 -9.78
N MET A 442 3.88 -1.54 -8.80
CA MET A 442 3.62 -0.59 -7.71
C MET A 442 3.41 0.84 -8.21
N LEU A 443 4.15 1.25 -9.26
CA LEU A 443 3.93 2.55 -9.91
C LEU A 443 2.55 2.64 -10.60
N LEU A 444 2.14 1.58 -11.31
CA LEU A 444 0.81 1.52 -11.92
C LEU A 444 -0.29 1.63 -10.85
N GLN A 445 -0.11 0.91 -9.73
CA GLN A 445 -1.04 0.94 -8.60
C GLN A 445 -1.16 2.34 -8.01
N ALA A 446 -0.04 3.03 -7.75
CA ALA A 446 -0.05 4.39 -7.25
C ALA A 446 -0.77 5.37 -8.21
N ALA A 447 -0.57 5.22 -9.53
CA ALA A 447 -1.24 6.07 -10.52
C ALA A 447 -2.78 5.86 -10.53
N VAL A 448 -3.21 4.61 -10.38
CA VAL A 448 -4.63 4.26 -10.34
C VAL A 448 -5.29 4.68 -9.03
N ASN A 449 -4.59 4.55 -7.90
CA ASN A 449 -5.08 5.06 -6.62
C ASN A 449 -5.26 6.58 -6.67
N MET A 450 -4.35 7.27 -7.36
CA MET A 450 -4.50 8.71 -7.60
C MET A 450 -5.74 9.02 -8.44
N ILE A 451 -6.04 8.24 -9.50
CA ILE A 451 -7.32 8.37 -10.24
C ILE A 451 -8.49 8.21 -9.27
N ASN A 452 -8.50 7.15 -8.47
CA ASN A 452 -9.57 6.89 -7.52
C ASN A 452 -9.81 8.07 -6.57
N ASN A 453 -8.75 8.66 -6.02
CA ASN A 453 -8.88 9.78 -5.09
C ASN A 453 -9.32 11.07 -5.80
N ILE A 454 -8.79 11.37 -6.98
CA ILE A 454 -9.24 12.53 -7.78
C ILE A 454 -10.72 12.40 -8.12
N THR A 455 -11.18 11.23 -8.57
CA THR A 455 -12.61 11.06 -8.94
C THR A 455 -13.51 10.99 -7.72
N SER A 456 -13.01 10.53 -6.58
CA SER A 456 -13.77 10.53 -5.32
C SER A 456 -13.94 11.94 -4.74
N ALA A 457 -13.08 12.90 -5.11
CA ALA A 457 -13.24 14.31 -4.75
C ALA A 457 -14.40 15.02 -5.49
N GLY A 458 -15.16 14.30 -6.33
CA GLY A 458 -16.41 14.77 -6.93
C GLY A 458 -16.30 15.18 -8.41
N GLU A 459 -17.33 15.84 -8.92
CA GLU A 459 -17.51 16.13 -10.35
C GLU A 459 -16.31 16.90 -10.94
N ARG A 460 -15.72 17.83 -10.17
CA ARG A 460 -14.57 18.61 -10.62
C ARG A 460 -13.37 17.73 -10.94
N GLY A 461 -13.06 16.76 -10.08
CA GLY A 461 -11.92 15.86 -10.30
C GLY A 461 -12.08 15.03 -11.57
N VAL A 462 -13.31 14.58 -11.87
CA VAL A 462 -13.61 13.91 -13.14
C VAL A 462 -13.41 14.85 -14.35
N ARG A 463 -13.90 16.09 -14.26
CA ARG A 463 -13.77 17.08 -15.34
C ARG A 463 -12.30 17.45 -15.62
N CYS A 464 -11.42 17.41 -14.62
CA CYS A 464 -9.99 17.68 -14.78
C CYS A 464 -9.29 16.70 -15.75
N PHE A 465 -9.79 15.47 -15.92
CA PHE A 465 -9.25 14.53 -16.91
C PHE A 465 -9.77 14.76 -18.33
N GLY A 466 -10.85 15.52 -18.50
CA GLY A 466 -11.46 15.84 -19.79
C GLY A 466 -12.21 14.67 -20.44
N ASP A 467 -11.49 13.62 -20.85
CA ASP A 467 -12.04 12.46 -21.55
C ASP A 467 -12.25 11.27 -20.59
N LEU A 468 -13.51 11.06 -20.22
CA LEU A 468 -13.94 9.95 -19.38
C LEU A 468 -13.80 8.57 -20.02
N GLY A 469 -13.91 8.50 -21.34
CA GLY A 469 -13.61 7.28 -22.08
C GLY A 469 -12.14 6.92 -21.92
N ALA A 470 -11.23 7.90 -22.05
CA ALA A 470 -9.81 7.69 -21.81
C ALA A 470 -9.51 7.27 -20.36
N LEU A 471 -10.20 7.86 -19.38
CA LEU A 471 -10.07 7.50 -17.96
C LEU A 471 -10.53 6.06 -17.69
N TRP A 472 -11.69 5.68 -18.22
CA TRP A 472 -12.18 4.30 -18.17
C TRP A 472 -11.21 3.33 -18.83
N LEU A 473 -10.74 3.65 -20.04
CA LEU A 473 -9.78 2.83 -20.77
C LEU A 473 -8.45 2.68 -20.01
N ALA A 474 -7.99 3.74 -19.33
CA ALA A 474 -6.78 3.71 -18.51
C ALA A 474 -6.91 2.68 -17.38
N CYS A 475 -7.97 2.77 -16.56
CA CYS A 475 -8.24 1.78 -15.51
C CYS A 475 -8.42 0.38 -16.09
N PHE A 476 -9.20 0.25 -17.17
CA PHE A 476 -9.56 -1.05 -17.72
C PHE A 476 -8.39 -1.77 -18.39
N SER A 477 -7.46 -1.04 -19.02
CA SER A 477 -6.28 -1.63 -19.67
C SER A 477 -5.42 -2.46 -18.70
N LEU A 478 -5.49 -2.16 -17.40
CA LEU A 478 -4.77 -2.84 -16.34
C LEU A 478 -5.46 -4.14 -15.88
N PHE A 479 -6.74 -4.34 -16.18
CA PHE A 479 -7.43 -5.60 -15.86
C PHE A 479 -6.81 -6.80 -16.58
N GLN A 480 -6.34 -6.59 -17.82
CA GLN A 480 -5.95 -7.69 -18.70
C GLN A 480 -4.50 -8.15 -18.51
N HIS A 481 -3.66 -7.36 -17.86
CA HIS A 481 -2.21 -7.49 -17.93
C HIS A 481 -1.49 -7.46 -16.59
N SER A 482 -2.21 -7.48 -15.48
CA SER A 482 -1.64 -7.16 -14.18
C SER A 482 -1.92 -8.21 -13.10
N ASN A 483 -1.17 -8.12 -12.00
CA ASN A 483 -1.37 -8.95 -10.82
C ASN A 483 -2.70 -8.62 -10.11
N LYS A 484 -3.09 -9.45 -9.14
CA LYS A 484 -4.37 -9.31 -8.43
C LYS A 484 -4.52 -7.94 -7.73
N ASP A 485 -3.43 -7.39 -7.21
CA ASP A 485 -3.44 -6.12 -6.46
C ASP A 485 -3.72 -4.92 -7.37
N ILE A 486 -3.14 -4.91 -8.58
CA ILE A 486 -3.47 -3.89 -9.59
C ILE A 486 -4.91 -4.06 -10.05
N VAL A 487 -5.38 -5.28 -10.31
CA VAL A 487 -6.77 -5.52 -10.73
C VAL A 487 -7.74 -4.97 -9.68
N GLN A 488 -7.48 -5.22 -8.40
CA GLN A 488 -8.25 -4.64 -7.30
C GLN A 488 -8.26 -3.11 -7.38
N SER A 489 -7.08 -2.48 -7.41
CA SER A 489 -6.96 -1.01 -7.41
C SER A 489 -7.62 -0.39 -8.65
N ALA A 490 -7.44 -1.01 -9.82
CA ALA A 490 -8.03 -0.58 -11.10
C ALA A 490 -9.55 -0.71 -11.10
N THR A 491 -10.09 -1.75 -10.48
CA THR A 491 -11.53 -1.93 -10.34
C THR A 491 -12.11 -0.85 -9.43
N THR A 492 -11.48 -0.57 -8.28
CA THR A 492 -11.92 0.48 -7.36
C THR A 492 -11.90 1.86 -8.03
N ALA A 493 -10.84 2.19 -8.76
CA ALA A 493 -10.76 3.42 -9.53
C ALA A 493 -11.85 3.49 -10.62
N ALA A 494 -12.03 2.42 -11.40
CA ALA A 494 -13.08 2.36 -12.42
C ALA A 494 -14.49 2.53 -11.83
N TRP A 495 -14.73 1.97 -10.64
CA TRP A 495 -15.97 2.17 -9.91
C TRP A 495 -16.16 3.62 -9.47
N SER A 496 -15.12 4.26 -8.90
CA SER A 496 -15.19 5.66 -8.51
C SER A 496 -15.45 6.59 -9.70
N VAL A 497 -14.79 6.35 -10.84
CA VAL A 497 -15.03 7.06 -12.11
C VAL A 497 -16.50 6.97 -12.50
N LEU A 498 -17.08 5.77 -12.48
CA LEU A 498 -18.48 5.52 -12.84
C LEU A 498 -19.45 6.19 -11.87
N ARG A 499 -19.22 6.03 -10.57
CA ARG A 499 -20.08 6.61 -9.52
C ARG A 499 -20.13 8.12 -9.63
N THR A 500 -18.98 8.77 -9.81
CA THR A 500 -18.93 10.23 -9.98
C THR A 500 -19.48 10.66 -11.33
N ALA A 501 -19.35 9.85 -12.38
CA ALA A 501 -19.99 10.14 -13.67
C ALA A 501 -21.52 10.15 -13.59
N LEU A 502 -22.11 9.33 -12.72
CA LEU A 502 -23.56 9.26 -12.54
C LEU A 502 -24.16 10.47 -11.82
N THR A 503 -23.36 11.31 -11.14
CA THR A 503 -23.87 12.50 -10.45
C THR A 503 -24.18 13.67 -11.41
N SER A 504 -23.76 13.57 -12.67
CA SER A 504 -23.91 14.64 -13.67
C SER A 504 -24.52 14.08 -14.96
N ASP A 505 -25.69 14.60 -15.34
CA ASP A 505 -26.44 14.13 -16.52
C ASP A 505 -25.64 14.27 -17.82
N GLU A 506 -24.91 15.36 -17.96
CA GLU A 506 -24.04 15.63 -19.11
C GLU A 506 -22.97 14.53 -19.25
N ILE A 507 -22.30 14.22 -18.14
CA ILE A 507 -21.25 13.24 -18.07
C ILE A 507 -21.80 11.83 -18.32
N ARG A 508 -22.90 11.48 -17.64
CA ARG A 508 -23.58 10.18 -17.76
C ARG A 508 -23.94 9.83 -19.20
N GLN A 509 -24.40 10.81 -19.98
CA GLN A 509 -24.78 10.60 -21.39
C GLN A 509 -23.59 10.39 -22.32
N GLY A 510 -22.40 10.91 -21.97
CA GLY A 510 -21.18 10.78 -22.77
C GLY A 510 -20.45 9.45 -22.60
N MET A 511 -20.77 8.68 -21.55
CA MET A 511 -20.04 7.48 -21.21
C MET A 511 -20.52 6.26 -21.99
N GLN A 512 -19.58 5.55 -22.63
CA GLN A 512 -19.84 4.29 -23.35
C GLN A 512 -18.87 3.22 -22.87
N ILE A 513 -19.42 2.07 -22.47
CA ILE A 513 -18.65 0.94 -21.96
C ILE A 513 -18.70 -0.21 -22.97
N PRO A 514 -17.55 -0.64 -23.53
CA PRO A 514 -17.50 -1.77 -24.44
C PRO A 514 -18.04 -3.06 -23.78
N ARG A 515 -18.83 -3.85 -24.52
CA ARG A 515 -19.38 -5.12 -24.01
C ARG A 515 -18.31 -6.10 -23.55
N GLU A 516 -17.19 -6.16 -24.27
CA GLU A 516 -16.03 -6.99 -23.91
C GLU A 516 -15.42 -6.61 -22.55
N HIS A 517 -15.59 -5.36 -22.11
CA HIS A 517 -15.13 -4.93 -20.79
C HIS A 517 -16.04 -5.50 -19.69
N LEU A 518 -17.36 -5.49 -19.92
CA LEU A 518 -18.34 -6.03 -18.98
C LEU A 518 -18.15 -7.53 -18.78
N GLU A 519 -17.80 -8.28 -19.83
CA GLU A 519 -17.51 -9.72 -19.73
C GLU A 519 -16.37 -10.03 -18.77
N ILE A 520 -15.33 -9.19 -18.76
CA ILE A 520 -14.19 -9.33 -17.84
C ILE A 520 -14.61 -8.95 -16.41
N VAL A 521 -15.37 -7.86 -16.22
CA VAL A 521 -15.89 -7.47 -14.90
C VAL A 521 -16.78 -8.58 -14.32
N PHE A 522 -17.62 -9.21 -15.13
CA PHE A 522 -18.43 -10.37 -14.71
C PHE A 522 -17.57 -11.55 -14.26
N LEU A 523 -16.49 -11.82 -15.00
CA LEU A 523 -15.57 -12.91 -14.67
C LEU A 523 -14.93 -12.69 -13.30
N VAL A 524 -14.42 -11.47 -13.04
CA VAL A 524 -13.80 -11.13 -11.76
C VAL A 524 -14.82 -11.16 -10.62
N ALA A 525 -16.01 -10.55 -10.81
CA ALA A 525 -17.08 -10.55 -9.82
C ALA A 525 -17.53 -11.97 -9.41
N SER A 526 -17.46 -12.94 -10.33
CA SER A 526 -17.92 -14.32 -10.11
C SER A 526 -16.80 -15.27 -9.66
N ASP A 527 -15.54 -14.86 -9.76
CA ASP A 527 -14.40 -15.69 -9.41
C ASP A 527 -14.07 -15.59 -7.91
N SER A 528 -14.47 -16.60 -7.14
CA SER A 528 -14.17 -16.67 -5.70
C SER A 528 -12.67 -16.71 -5.35
N SER A 529 -11.78 -16.87 -6.33
CA SER A 529 -10.34 -16.77 -6.16
C SER A 529 -9.80 -15.33 -6.24
N SER A 530 -10.60 -14.40 -6.72
CA SER A 530 -10.30 -12.97 -6.79
C SER A 530 -10.45 -12.30 -5.42
N PRO A 531 -9.70 -11.21 -5.11
CA PRO A 531 -9.81 -10.50 -3.83
C PRO A 531 -11.26 -10.03 -3.55
N GLU A 532 -11.68 -10.02 -2.29
CA GLU A 532 -13.05 -9.65 -1.90
C GLU A 532 -13.39 -8.21 -2.32
N GLU A 533 -12.44 -7.31 -2.15
CA GLU A 533 -12.52 -5.90 -2.51
C GLU A 533 -12.66 -5.74 -4.03
N ALA A 534 -11.91 -6.52 -4.81
CA ALA A 534 -12.01 -6.52 -6.27
C ALA A 534 -13.38 -7.01 -6.74
N ARG A 535 -13.92 -8.08 -6.12
CA ARG A 535 -15.26 -8.57 -6.44
C ARG A 535 -16.34 -7.57 -6.06
N THR A 536 -16.22 -6.95 -4.87
CA THR A 536 -17.13 -5.91 -4.38
C THR A 536 -17.15 -4.73 -5.35
N ALA A 537 -15.97 -4.22 -5.71
CA ALA A 537 -15.85 -3.12 -6.66
C ALA A 537 -16.37 -3.51 -8.06
N CYS A 538 -16.16 -4.74 -8.53
CA CYS A 538 -16.72 -5.19 -9.81
C CYS A 538 -18.26 -5.20 -9.77
N VAL A 539 -18.87 -5.67 -8.68
CA VAL A 539 -20.32 -5.61 -8.50
C VAL A 539 -20.81 -4.16 -8.51
N GLY A 540 -20.11 -3.26 -7.83
CA GLY A 540 -20.39 -1.83 -7.85
C GLY A 540 -20.29 -1.22 -9.27
N VAL A 541 -19.26 -1.59 -10.04
CA VAL A 541 -19.13 -1.22 -11.46
C VAL A 541 -20.36 -1.67 -12.25
N LEU A 542 -20.79 -2.92 -12.10
CA LEU A 542 -21.96 -3.45 -12.82
C LEU A 542 -23.23 -2.68 -12.46
N ALA A 543 -23.42 -2.34 -11.18
CA ALA A 543 -24.54 -1.55 -10.70
C ALA A 543 -24.54 -0.12 -11.27
N CYS A 544 -23.38 0.52 -11.36
CA CYS A 544 -23.28 1.83 -11.99
C CYS A 544 -23.55 1.74 -13.51
N VAL A 545 -23.02 0.73 -14.19
CA VAL A 545 -23.24 0.55 -15.64
C VAL A 545 -24.72 0.34 -15.96
N SER A 546 -25.49 -0.35 -15.12
CA SER A 546 -26.93 -0.50 -15.33
C SER A 546 -27.73 0.80 -15.28
N GLN A 547 -27.16 1.87 -14.72
CA GLN A 547 -27.77 3.20 -14.67
C GLN A 547 -27.36 4.09 -15.86
N LEU A 548 -26.40 3.65 -16.67
CA LEU A 548 -26.04 4.33 -17.91
C LEU A 548 -27.12 4.10 -18.98
N PRO A 549 -27.16 4.92 -20.06
CA PRO A 549 -27.99 4.66 -21.23
C PRO A 549 -27.61 3.33 -21.91
N ALA A 550 -28.17 2.23 -21.42
CA ALA A 550 -27.89 0.88 -21.92
C ALA A 550 -29.04 0.38 -22.79
N ASN A 551 -28.74 -0.58 -23.68
CA ASN A 551 -29.81 -1.31 -24.33
C ASN A 551 -30.50 -2.23 -23.30
N LYS A 552 -31.78 -2.51 -23.52
CA LYS A 552 -32.61 -3.32 -22.60
C LYS A 552 -32.04 -4.72 -22.35
N GLN A 553 -31.31 -5.30 -23.32
CA GLN A 553 -30.72 -6.63 -23.17
C GLN A 553 -29.52 -6.63 -22.22
N ASP A 554 -28.67 -5.60 -22.29
CA ASP A 554 -27.52 -5.45 -21.40
C ASP A 554 -28.00 -5.26 -19.96
N LEU A 555 -29.09 -4.50 -19.74
CA LEU A 555 -29.70 -4.36 -18.41
C LEU A 555 -30.21 -5.71 -17.85
N VAL A 556 -30.80 -6.56 -18.70
CA VAL A 556 -31.21 -7.91 -18.30
C VAL A 556 -30.01 -8.79 -17.91
N ASP A 557 -28.93 -8.72 -18.67
CA ASP A 557 -27.72 -9.53 -18.42
C ASP A 557 -26.98 -9.04 -17.16
N LEU A 558 -26.89 -7.72 -16.95
CA LEU A 558 -26.39 -7.10 -15.72
C LEU A 558 -27.22 -7.53 -14.51
N GLY A 559 -28.56 -7.46 -14.61
CA GLY A 559 -29.46 -7.89 -13.54
C GLY A 559 -29.25 -9.35 -13.13
N LYS A 560 -29.02 -10.26 -14.09
CA LYS A 560 -28.71 -11.67 -13.78
C LYS A 560 -27.39 -11.83 -13.04
N ALA A 561 -26.36 -11.10 -13.45
CA ALA A 561 -25.05 -11.18 -12.82
C ALA A 561 -25.06 -10.62 -11.38
N ILE A 562 -25.69 -9.46 -11.17
CA ILE A 562 -25.86 -8.86 -9.84
C ILE A 562 -26.69 -9.81 -8.94
N ALA A 563 -27.77 -10.38 -9.47
CA ALA A 563 -28.58 -11.38 -8.74
C ALA A 563 -27.76 -12.62 -8.34
N HIS A 564 -26.89 -13.10 -9.23
CA HIS A 564 -26.02 -14.23 -8.96
C HIS A 564 -25.06 -13.91 -7.81
N ALA A 565 -24.34 -12.78 -7.89
CA ALA A 565 -23.43 -12.34 -6.84
C ALA A 565 -24.15 -12.23 -5.48
N ALA A 566 -25.32 -11.59 -5.45
CA ALA A 566 -26.13 -11.45 -4.23
C ALA A 566 -26.56 -12.80 -3.62
N ALA A 567 -26.80 -13.81 -4.46
CA ALA A 567 -27.27 -15.11 -4.03
C ALA A 567 -26.15 -16.07 -3.62
N THR A 568 -24.98 -16.01 -4.27
CA THR A 568 -23.97 -17.06 -4.20
C THR A 568 -22.59 -16.63 -3.70
N ASP A 569 -22.26 -15.33 -3.66
CA ASP A 569 -20.92 -14.92 -3.20
C ASP A 569 -20.73 -15.30 -1.72
N PRO A 570 -19.58 -15.88 -1.33
CA PRO A 570 -19.31 -16.25 0.06
C PRO A 570 -19.22 -15.04 1.00
N SER A 571 -18.82 -13.88 0.48
CA SER A 571 -18.65 -12.66 1.26
C SER A 571 -19.97 -11.94 1.52
N PRO A 572 -20.28 -11.59 2.78
CA PRO A 572 -21.39 -10.70 3.08
C PRO A 572 -21.23 -9.31 2.45
N TRP A 573 -20.00 -8.78 2.32
CA TRP A 573 -19.74 -7.47 1.72
C TRP A 573 -20.18 -7.44 0.26
N VAL A 574 -19.71 -8.41 -0.54
CA VAL A 574 -20.08 -8.54 -1.96
C VAL A 574 -21.58 -8.75 -2.10
N ARG A 575 -22.21 -9.55 -1.23
CA ARG A 575 -23.67 -9.76 -1.28
C ARG A 575 -24.44 -8.49 -0.98
N MET A 576 -24.02 -7.68 0.02
CA MET A 576 -24.72 -6.43 0.34
C MET A 576 -24.57 -5.41 -0.78
N GLU A 577 -23.37 -5.28 -1.36
CA GLU A 577 -23.14 -4.45 -2.54
C GLU A 577 -24.03 -4.89 -3.71
N ALA A 578 -24.11 -6.19 -3.98
CA ALA A 578 -24.95 -6.71 -5.06
C ALA A 578 -26.44 -6.41 -4.82
N ILE A 579 -26.93 -6.50 -3.59
CA ILE A 579 -28.32 -6.16 -3.26
C ILE A 579 -28.57 -4.66 -3.47
N ASN A 580 -27.67 -3.79 -3.02
CA ASN A 580 -27.77 -2.35 -3.26
C ASN A 580 -27.76 -2.04 -4.77
N GLY A 581 -26.90 -2.72 -5.53
CA GLY A 581 -26.89 -2.59 -6.98
C GLY A 581 -28.20 -2.98 -7.67
N VAL A 582 -28.98 -3.92 -7.10
CA VAL A 582 -30.35 -4.20 -7.58
C VAL A 582 -31.28 -3.01 -7.35
N PHE A 583 -31.15 -2.33 -6.20
CA PHE A 583 -31.96 -1.16 -5.90
C PHE A 583 -31.65 -0.05 -6.90
N ASP A 584 -30.36 0.26 -7.08
CA ASP A 584 -29.95 1.38 -7.93
C ASP A 584 -30.30 1.14 -9.41
N ALA A 585 -30.16 -0.10 -9.88
CA ALA A 585 -30.41 -0.46 -11.28
C ALA A 585 -31.91 -0.58 -11.62
N PHE A 586 -32.74 -0.98 -10.66
CA PHE A 586 -34.11 -1.39 -10.91
C PHE A 586 -35.14 -0.69 -10.02
N ALA A 587 -34.84 0.42 -9.36
CA ALA A 587 -35.82 1.17 -8.58
C ALA A 587 -36.98 1.69 -9.44
N GLU A 588 -36.69 2.22 -10.61
CA GLU A 588 -37.68 2.90 -11.44
C GLU A 588 -38.69 1.96 -12.12
N ALA A 589 -39.86 2.50 -12.48
CA ALA A 589 -40.97 1.72 -13.04
C ALA A 589 -40.76 1.35 -14.52
N ASP A 590 -39.99 2.14 -15.25
CA ASP A 590 -39.73 1.97 -16.68
C ASP A 590 -38.81 0.79 -17.02
N VAL A 591 -38.05 0.29 -16.03
CA VAL A 591 -37.17 -0.88 -16.13
C VAL A 591 -37.79 -2.18 -15.55
N ASN A 592 -39.09 -2.18 -15.24
CA ASN A 592 -39.78 -3.33 -14.66
C ASN A 592 -39.79 -4.57 -15.55
N GLN A 593 -39.85 -4.40 -16.87
CA GLN A 593 -39.83 -5.54 -17.79
C GLN A 593 -38.49 -6.27 -17.75
N GLU A 594 -37.40 -5.50 -17.67
CA GLU A 594 -36.03 -5.98 -17.57
C GLU A 594 -35.76 -6.60 -16.19
N TYR A 595 -36.32 -6.02 -15.11
CA TYR A 595 -36.33 -6.61 -13.77
C TYR A 595 -36.98 -8.02 -13.75
N ILE A 596 -38.10 -8.19 -14.45
CA ILE A 596 -38.75 -9.51 -14.57
C ILE A 596 -37.91 -10.44 -15.44
N ALA A 597 -37.45 -9.96 -16.60
CA ALA A 597 -36.70 -10.77 -17.58
C ALA A 597 -35.32 -11.23 -17.07
N SER A 598 -34.71 -10.51 -16.12
CA SER A 598 -33.48 -10.91 -15.43
C SER A 598 -33.71 -12.00 -14.36
N GLY A 599 -34.96 -12.31 -14.02
CA GLY A 599 -35.30 -13.28 -12.96
C GLY A 599 -35.18 -12.71 -11.54
N LEU A 600 -34.98 -11.40 -11.40
CA LEU A 600 -34.87 -10.73 -10.10
C LEU A 600 -36.19 -10.80 -9.31
N ALA A 601 -37.34 -10.75 -9.98
CA ALA A 601 -38.66 -10.87 -9.33
C ALA A 601 -38.81 -12.16 -8.48
N GLU A 602 -38.19 -13.27 -8.91
CA GLU A 602 -38.20 -14.52 -8.15
C GLU A 602 -37.05 -14.60 -7.13
N THR A 603 -35.92 -13.97 -7.45
CA THR A 603 -34.66 -14.10 -6.69
C THR A 603 -34.63 -13.16 -5.49
N VAL A 604 -35.01 -11.89 -5.66
CA VAL A 604 -34.95 -10.83 -4.65
C VAL A 604 -35.69 -11.20 -3.36
N PRO A 605 -36.92 -11.76 -3.39
CA PRO A 605 -37.59 -12.19 -2.16
C PRO A 605 -36.82 -13.27 -1.37
N LYS A 606 -36.03 -14.11 -2.05
CA LYS A 606 -35.23 -15.16 -1.43
C LYS A 606 -33.97 -14.60 -0.76
N LEU A 607 -33.48 -13.43 -1.21
CA LEU A 607 -32.28 -12.77 -0.66
C LEU A 607 -32.48 -12.28 0.78
N LEU A 608 -33.72 -12.06 1.25
CA LEU A 608 -34.01 -11.72 2.66
C LEU A 608 -33.48 -12.76 3.67
N ALA A 609 -33.35 -14.02 3.25
CA ALA A 609 -32.75 -15.07 4.07
C ALA A 609 -31.24 -14.90 4.22
N ASN A 610 -30.59 -14.27 3.23
CA ASN A 610 -29.14 -14.09 3.14
C ASN A 610 -28.65 -12.78 3.81
N THR A 611 -29.56 -11.87 4.16
CA THR A 611 -29.27 -10.58 4.84
C THR A 611 -29.50 -10.69 6.36
N ARG A 612 -29.09 -11.79 6.99
CA ARG A 612 -29.20 -11.95 8.45
C ARG A 612 -27.91 -11.48 9.11
N VAL A 613 -28.04 -10.64 10.14
CA VAL A 613 -26.91 -10.26 10.98
C VAL A 613 -26.43 -11.50 11.74
N GLU A 614 -25.17 -11.86 11.55
CA GLU A 614 -24.55 -13.01 12.19
C GLU A 614 -23.72 -12.58 13.43
N ARG A 615 -23.60 -13.51 14.38
CA ARG A 615 -22.79 -13.30 15.58
C ARG A 615 -21.31 -13.29 15.19
N GLY A 616 -20.61 -12.19 15.48
CA GLY A 616 -19.19 -12.03 15.17
C GLY A 616 -18.88 -11.16 13.94
N MET A 617 -19.88 -10.61 13.26
CA MET A 617 -19.64 -9.60 12.21
C MET A 617 -19.03 -8.31 12.80
N PRO A 618 -18.12 -7.64 12.06
CA PRO A 618 -17.66 -6.29 12.39
C PRO A 618 -18.82 -5.28 12.51
N PRO A 619 -18.72 -4.24 13.37
CA PRO A 619 -19.77 -3.24 13.55
C PRO A 619 -20.29 -2.65 12.24
N ASP A 620 -19.40 -2.21 11.35
CA ASP A 620 -19.75 -1.54 10.09
C ASP A 620 -20.52 -2.48 9.16
N LEU A 621 -20.10 -3.74 9.09
CA LEU A 621 -20.81 -4.75 8.29
C LEU A 621 -22.20 -5.04 8.87
N LYS A 622 -22.36 -5.05 10.20
CA LYS A 622 -23.68 -5.24 10.82
C LYS A 622 -24.62 -4.08 10.49
N ALA A 623 -24.14 -2.85 10.58
CA ALA A 623 -24.90 -1.66 10.20
C ALA A 623 -25.35 -1.77 8.74
N ARG A 624 -24.40 -2.04 7.84
CA ARG A 624 -24.67 -2.20 6.40
C ARG A 624 -25.66 -3.31 6.08
N VAL A 625 -25.54 -4.49 6.71
CA VAL A 625 -26.49 -5.60 6.52
C VAL A 625 -27.88 -5.23 7.01
N SER A 626 -27.98 -4.49 8.11
CA SER A 626 -29.26 -4.09 8.70
C SER A 626 -29.98 -3.08 7.81
N GLU A 627 -29.26 -2.08 7.33
CA GLU A 627 -29.75 -1.10 6.36
C GLU A 627 -30.18 -1.76 5.05
N THR A 628 -29.30 -2.59 4.46
CA THR A 628 -29.58 -3.32 3.22
C THR A 628 -30.85 -4.18 3.36
N ARG A 629 -31.03 -4.84 4.51
CA ARG A 629 -32.23 -5.64 4.79
C ARG A 629 -33.49 -4.80 4.88
N LEU A 630 -33.42 -3.62 5.50
CA LEU A 630 -34.55 -2.69 5.59
C LEU A 630 -34.96 -2.22 4.19
N ASN A 631 -33.98 -1.80 3.39
CA ASN A 631 -34.18 -1.35 2.02
C ASN A 631 -34.72 -2.47 1.13
N LEU A 632 -34.23 -3.70 1.29
CA LEU A 632 -34.71 -4.88 0.56
C LEU A 632 -36.20 -5.15 0.80
N LYS A 633 -36.68 -5.03 2.05
CA LYS A 633 -38.11 -5.18 2.36
C LYS A 633 -38.95 -4.12 1.66
N ARG A 634 -38.54 -2.85 1.78
CA ARG A 634 -39.21 -1.71 1.14
C ARG A 634 -39.26 -1.87 -0.38
N PHE A 635 -38.15 -2.28 -0.98
CA PHE A 635 -38.04 -2.53 -2.41
C PHE A 635 -39.00 -3.63 -2.89
N ILE A 636 -39.09 -4.75 -2.16
CA ILE A 636 -40.03 -5.84 -2.49
C ILE A 636 -41.49 -5.37 -2.40
N GLU A 637 -41.85 -4.63 -1.36
CA GLU A 637 -43.20 -4.08 -1.21
C GLU A 637 -43.54 -3.12 -2.35
N TYR A 638 -42.61 -2.23 -2.69
CA TYR A 638 -42.75 -1.30 -3.81
C TYR A 638 -42.93 -2.03 -5.15
N LYS A 639 -42.10 -3.04 -5.45
CA LYS A 639 -42.20 -3.80 -6.71
C LYS A 639 -43.44 -4.68 -6.82
N ASN A 640 -44.00 -5.13 -5.70
CA ASN A 640 -45.28 -5.85 -5.71
C ASN A 640 -46.49 -4.93 -5.92
N ALA A 641 -46.35 -3.63 -5.68
CA ALA A 641 -47.41 -2.64 -5.84
C ALA A 641 -47.52 -2.09 -7.28
N GLN A 642 -46.49 -2.30 -8.10
CA GLN A 642 -46.44 -1.95 -9.53
C GLN A 642 -46.88 -3.13 -10.39
#